data_AF-A0A2E8BW10-F1
#
_entry.id   AF-A0A2E8BW10-F1
#
_cell.length_a   1.000
_cell.length_b   1.000
_cell.length_c   1.000
_cell.angle_alpha   90.00
_cell.angle_beta   90.00
_cell.angle_gamma   90.00
#
_symmetry.space_group_name_H-M   'P 1'
#
loop_
_entity.id
_entity.type
_entity.pdbx_description
1 polymer ?
#
loop_
_entity_poly.entity_id
_entity_poly.type
_entity_poly.pdbx_seq_one_letter_code
_entity_poly.pdbx_strand_id
1 'polypeptide(L)'
;YEANQDKALIDDVVIPVYIAGEGECSDGTEDCNIEDLDDDNDGVEDLSDGCPTDSGEQIDTDGDGFCDNADADDDNDGTYDYNDDMPLDPNETTDSDGDGIGDNADTDDDNDGCLDEDDDLPNDDSDCSDLDGDGVGDSTDPDDDGDNVMDDVDPFPEDGTAWADNDGDGDPDFTGTQGFFSGNFEGGAIPVGWTTYGSNPWFVCGTTVSCGTASGSPITGSYSAESGDISDSQTSSLEVTMMTTAGDVSFAYETSTESNWDYLRFYVDGSLTMSWSGVSSGTYMTTVSAGNHTFEWMYYKDTSVSSNADTVWVDDISLPTWQPFDQSDLDDDNDGVYDEFDLDPLDPCVSLDTDGDGAPDWVMTGVIDMSGTGDENFTVDCDASMWVEDWDDDGDGWSDDLEDLCGSNHLDGDESPMDLDQDFVCDDLDDDLDNDLTVNPVSNCDLYLDSGETAAYIDCVSDGFHAVDADGDGEASYMELMHAWTFQWASDGDDGDDMDGMVTFFCGDGSEIPFEWVNDEIDDCEDGADEQQFDENGEPINWFDCYDGTQVWINQVNDGYPDCPDGDDEMPDDDWDDEGDDDWDEGDDDGSEDMGGVGSRDNHDNGTDDNGTGDDHGDDHGDENGTGDDHGDDHGDDDDMGEPMEPETWPSQDDMAEFDMMFWDWISQWDADNSTSLSFDEFWQFNTDSEEGWDFENPGWSEDTTDWDQFPFDPSEQTDTDMDGIGDNADGDDDNDGTPDTLDAFPYDPTEDADLDGDGIGDNSDNDTDGDGIDNDQDDFDSDPTAAADNDGDGIDDASDSDDDNDGVPDVADWAPMDTDCVANQEETHDGSRTDNCEVRDTDLDGIGDNADTDDDDDGVLDADDAFPRDDSEDADADMDGIGDNADPDDDNDGTPDGLDAFPNDANEQRDYDSDGIGDVADADRDEDGYLNSDDAFPMNENEWLDTDGDNVGDNSDSDIDGDSVLNADDWAPTDASEWDDTDGDGIGDNTDDDDDGDGVLDAYESSCGTDSKNAASVPSDYDGDGDCDALDDEDNRGEPGNNPIENDAQEAPGFTPGFASALAVISLLGAAMLGRRKDD
;
A
#
# COMPACT_ATOMS: atom_id res chain seq x y z
N TYR A 1 -71.94 -28.75 48.73
CA TYR A 1 -73.34 -28.90 48.27
C TYR A 1 -73.29 -29.90 47.10
N GLU A 2 -74.41 -30.22 46.47
CA GLU A 2 -74.44 -31.01 45.21
C GLU A 2 -73.70 -30.28 44.07
N ALA A 3 -73.25 -30.90 42.98
CA ALA A 3 -72.95 -32.31 42.63
C ALA A 3 -72.34 -32.34 41.20
N ASN A 4 -72.05 -33.54 40.67
CA ASN A 4 -71.81 -33.86 39.25
C ASN A 4 -70.44 -33.44 38.65
N GLN A 5 -69.87 -34.16 37.69
CA GLN A 5 -69.97 -35.62 37.39
C GLN A 5 -68.90 -35.99 36.36
N ASP A 6 -67.91 -36.81 36.72
CA ASP A 6 -67.07 -37.53 35.75
C ASP A 6 -66.85 -38.96 36.20
N LYS A 7 -66.95 -39.87 35.22
CA LYS A 7 -66.79 -41.32 35.38
C LYS A 7 -66.55 -41.97 34.01
N ALA A 8 -65.36 -42.52 33.81
CA ALA A 8 -65.23 -43.70 32.95
C ALA A 8 -65.99 -44.88 33.57
N LEU A 9 -66.44 -45.81 32.72
CA LEU A 9 -66.93 -47.12 33.11
C LEU A 9 -66.05 -48.15 32.41
N ILE A 10 -65.42 -49.02 33.20
CA ILE A 10 -64.76 -50.22 32.69
C ILE A 10 -65.78 -51.36 32.84
N ASP A 11 -66.05 -52.07 31.74
CA ASP A 11 -66.78 -53.33 31.73
C ASP A 11 -65.79 -54.49 31.48
N ASP A 12 -66.20 -55.73 31.78
CA ASP A 12 -65.39 -56.95 31.56
C ASP A 12 -63.93 -56.94 32.08
N VAL A 13 -63.72 -56.40 33.29
CA VAL A 13 -62.47 -56.64 34.06
C VAL A 13 -62.36 -58.12 34.45
N VAL A 14 -61.67 -58.91 33.64
CA VAL A 14 -61.23 -60.27 33.99
C VAL A 14 -59.99 -60.15 34.89
N ILE A 15 -60.10 -60.60 36.14
CA ILE A 15 -58.93 -60.82 37.01
C ILE A 15 -58.71 -62.32 37.12
N PRO A 16 -57.61 -62.87 36.57
CA PRO A 16 -57.16 -64.24 36.85
C PRO A 16 -56.73 -64.38 38.31
N VAL A 17 -57.71 -64.62 39.20
CA VAL A 17 -57.43 -64.89 40.62
C VAL A 17 -56.79 -66.28 40.72
N TYR A 18 -55.50 -66.32 41.04
CA TYR A 18 -54.74 -67.56 41.23
C TYR A 18 -55.33 -68.41 42.37
N ILE A 19 -56.22 -69.34 42.04
CA ILE A 19 -56.72 -70.36 42.96
C ILE A 19 -55.78 -71.55 42.88
N ALA A 20 -54.95 -71.73 43.92
CA ALA A 20 -54.18 -72.95 44.12
C ALA A 20 -55.12 -74.14 44.40
N GLY A 21 -55.60 -74.76 43.32
CA GLY A 21 -56.42 -75.97 43.34
C GLY A 21 -55.54 -77.21 43.21
N GLU A 22 -55.29 -77.91 44.34
CA GLU A 22 -54.73 -79.26 44.29
C GLU A 22 -55.65 -80.17 43.46
N GLY A 23 -55.13 -80.79 42.40
CA GLY A 23 -55.94 -81.43 41.37
C GLY A 23 -56.58 -82.77 41.77
N GLU A 24 -57.75 -83.06 41.20
CA GLU A 24 -58.27 -84.42 41.06
C GLU A 24 -58.41 -84.75 39.56
N CYS A 25 -57.41 -85.42 38.99
CA CYS A 25 -57.49 -85.99 37.63
C CYS A 25 -58.52 -87.13 37.58
N SER A 26 -59.26 -87.24 36.47
CA SER A 26 -60.57 -87.92 36.48
C SER A 26 -60.63 -89.39 35.99
N ASP A 27 -59.50 -90.06 35.78
CA ASP A 27 -59.44 -91.47 35.35
C ASP A 27 -58.55 -92.41 36.20
N GLY A 28 -57.51 -91.89 36.86
CA GLY A 28 -56.81 -92.56 37.96
C GLY A 28 -55.69 -93.52 37.55
N THR A 29 -54.88 -93.13 36.56
CA THR A 29 -53.54 -93.70 36.31
C THR A 29 -52.44 -92.85 36.95
N GLU A 30 -51.43 -93.49 37.55
CA GLU A 30 -50.27 -92.82 38.15
C GLU A 30 -49.16 -92.63 37.09
N ASP A 31 -49.46 -91.90 36.00
CA ASP A 31 -48.50 -91.60 34.93
C ASP A 31 -48.92 -90.30 34.20
N CYS A 32 -48.19 -89.20 34.48
CA CYS A 32 -48.41 -87.85 33.95
C CYS A 32 -47.05 -87.15 33.69
N ASN A 33 -46.10 -87.89 33.13
CA ASN A 33 -44.94 -87.34 32.40
C ASN A 33 -44.91 -88.03 31.03
N ILE A 34 -45.94 -87.72 30.24
CA ILE A 34 -45.71 -87.44 28.83
C ILE A 34 -45.60 -85.92 28.84
N GLU A 35 -44.40 -85.40 28.58
CA GLU A 35 -44.28 -84.08 28.00
C GLU A 35 -45.06 -84.15 26.67
N ASP A 36 -46.07 -83.30 26.47
CA ASP A 36 -46.35 -82.87 25.10
C ASP A 36 -45.09 -82.12 24.63
N LEU A 37 -44.84 -82.20 23.32
CA LEU A 37 -43.61 -81.77 22.66
C LEU A 37 -43.97 -80.96 21.40
N ASP A 38 -45.18 -80.38 21.41
CA ASP A 38 -45.95 -79.80 20.29
C ASP A 38 -47.21 -79.21 20.98
N ASP A 39 -47.01 -78.19 21.83
CA ASP A 39 -48.00 -77.77 22.85
C ASP A 39 -49.24 -77.07 22.24
N ASP A 40 -49.17 -76.60 20.98
CA ASP A 40 -50.29 -76.00 20.23
C ASP A 40 -50.86 -76.87 19.07
N ASN A 41 -50.12 -77.87 18.58
CA ASN A 41 -50.49 -78.82 17.52
C ASN A 41 -50.43 -78.28 16.07
N ASP A 42 -49.53 -77.33 15.79
CA ASP A 42 -49.03 -76.98 14.45
C ASP A 42 -48.37 -78.18 13.72
N GLY A 43 -47.40 -78.84 14.39
CA GLY A 43 -46.63 -79.96 13.83
C GLY A 43 -45.09 -79.83 13.85
N VAL A 44 -44.53 -78.73 14.33
CA VAL A 44 -43.13 -78.64 14.83
C VAL A 44 -43.05 -79.21 16.27
N GLU A 45 -41.84 -79.34 16.85
CA GLU A 45 -41.67 -79.75 18.25
C GLU A 45 -41.08 -78.59 19.10
N ASP A 46 -41.58 -78.34 20.32
CA ASP A 46 -41.27 -77.20 21.24
C ASP A 46 -39.77 -76.86 21.50
N LEU A 47 -38.85 -77.69 21.01
CA LEU A 47 -37.39 -77.55 21.11
C LEU A 47 -36.74 -77.13 19.78
N SER A 48 -37.55 -76.78 18.78
CA SER A 48 -37.17 -76.38 17.43
C SER A 48 -38.23 -75.45 16.82
N ASP A 49 -38.91 -74.72 17.69
CA ASP A 49 -40.02 -73.80 17.44
C ASP A 49 -39.68 -72.51 18.20
N GLY A 50 -39.77 -71.35 17.54
CA GLY A 50 -39.70 -70.04 18.21
C GLY A 50 -40.97 -69.76 19.03
N CYS A 51 -42.10 -70.26 18.52
CA CYS A 51 -43.45 -70.02 19.05
C CYS A 51 -44.16 -71.26 19.61
N PRO A 52 -43.62 -72.01 20.60
CA PRO A 52 -44.24 -73.25 21.14
C PRO A 52 -45.67 -73.17 21.71
N THR A 53 -46.37 -72.03 21.59
CA THR A 53 -47.75 -71.85 22.06
C THR A 53 -48.68 -71.13 21.08
N ASP A 54 -48.24 -70.73 19.88
CA ASP A 54 -49.14 -70.19 18.85
C ASP A 54 -48.98 -70.88 17.48
N SER A 55 -49.88 -71.84 17.25
CA SER A 55 -50.10 -72.61 16.02
C SER A 55 -50.41 -71.82 14.72
N GLY A 56 -50.19 -70.50 14.72
CA GLY A 56 -50.13 -69.66 13.53
C GLY A 56 -48.71 -69.53 12.95
N GLU A 57 -47.68 -69.72 13.77
CA GLU A 57 -46.31 -69.25 13.53
C GLU A 57 -45.26 -70.20 14.15
N GLN A 58 -43.98 -70.00 13.83
CA GLN A 58 -42.87 -70.87 14.25
C GLN A 58 -41.55 -70.10 14.51
N ILE A 59 -41.59 -68.77 14.44
CA ILE A 59 -40.42 -67.88 14.35
C ILE A 59 -40.51 -66.83 15.47
N ASP A 60 -39.36 -66.53 16.04
CA ASP A 60 -39.06 -65.67 17.20
C ASP A 60 -37.69 -65.11 16.81
N THR A 61 -37.69 -64.00 16.06
CA THR A 61 -36.54 -63.57 15.24
C THR A 61 -35.40 -63.00 16.09
N ASP A 62 -35.69 -62.10 17.03
CA ASP A 62 -34.70 -61.61 18.02
C ASP A 62 -34.33 -62.66 19.10
N GLY A 63 -35.31 -63.47 19.53
CA GLY A 63 -35.19 -64.45 20.60
C GLY A 63 -35.52 -63.95 22.02
N ASP A 64 -36.28 -62.87 22.20
CA ASP A 64 -36.90 -62.44 23.47
C ASP A 64 -37.83 -63.54 24.01
N GLY A 65 -38.58 -64.19 23.11
CA GLY A 65 -39.64 -65.14 23.43
C GLY A 65 -41.06 -64.56 23.37
N PHE A 66 -41.26 -63.49 22.59
CA PHE A 66 -42.51 -63.25 21.88
C PHE A 66 -42.52 -64.05 20.55
N CYS A 67 -43.15 -63.53 19.51
CA CYS A 67 -43.41 -64.17 18.22
C CYS A 67 -43.75 -63.08 17.23
N ASP A 68 -43.19 -63.13 16.03
CA ASP A 68 -43.29 -62.11 14.98
C ASP A 68 -44.73 -61.50 14.84
N ASN A 69 -45.79 -62.31 14.70
CA ASN A 69 -47.18 -61.81 14.57
C ASN A 69 -47.77 -61.10 15.82
N ALA A 70 -47.01 -61.05 16.92
CA ALA A 70 -47.46 -60.67 18.25
C ALA A 70 -46.47 -59.79 19.03
N ASP A 71 -45.27 -59.52 18.51
CA ASP A 71 -44.45 -58.39 18.95
C ASP A 71 -44.82 -57.12 18.16
N ALA A 72 -43.89 -56.17 18.01
CA ALA A 72 -43.99 -54.97 17.17
C ALA A 72 -42.60 -54.38 16.83
N ASP A 73 -41.56 -55.18 17.00
CA ASP A 73 -40.12 -54.86 17.02
C ASP A 73 -39.40 -56.23 16.81
N ASP A 74 -39.68 -56.88 15.67
CA ASP A 74 -39.50 -58.34 15.49
C ASP A 74 -38.04 -58.83 15.57
N ASP A 75 -37.05 -57.94 15.38
CA ASP A 75 -35.61 -58.26 15.50
C ASP A 75 -34.84 -57.47 16.59
N ASN A 76 -35.48 -56.48 17.23
CA ASN A 76 -35.00 -55.75 18.42
C ASN A 76 -33.80 -54.80 18.19
N ASP A 77 -33.68 -54.20 17.00
CA ASP A 77 -32.74 -53.11 16.72
C ASP A 77 -33.10 -51.82 17.52
N GLY A 78 -34.40 -51.50 17.58
CA GLY A 78 -34.97 -50.32 18.25
C GLY A 78 -36.02 -49.54 17.43
N THR A 79 -36.25 -49.93 16.19
CA THR A 79 -37.29 -49.46 15.26
C THR A 79 -38.58 -50.26 15.52
N TYR A 80 -39.56 -50.28 14.61
CA TYR A 80 -40.85 -50.97 14.80
C TYR A 80 -41.43 -51.33 13.42
N ASP A 81 -41.86 -52.58 13.19
CA ASP A 81 -42.35 -53.18 11.91
C ASP A 81 -43.55 -52.52 11.19
N TYR A 82 -43.97 -51.32 11.61
CA TYR A 82 -44.89 -50.45 10.86
C TYR A 82 -44.20 -49.22 10.24
N ASN A 83 -42.90 -49.08 10.45
CA ASN A 83 -42.10 -47.86 10.37
C ASN A 83 -40.60 -48.17 10.16
N ASP A 84 -40.38 -49.35 9.58
CA ASP A 84 -39.19 -50.15 9.38
C ASP A 84 -39.56 -50.99 8.17
N ASP A 85 -38.75 -50.95 7.12
CA ASP A 85 -39.08 -51.61 5.85
C ASP A 85 -38.31 -52.94 5.68
N MET A 86 -37.37 -53.25 6.59
CA MET A 86 -36.64 -54.52 6.66
C MET A 86 -36.73 -55.26 8.03
N PRO A 87 -37.92 -55.52 8.61
CA PRO A 87 -38.10 -55.77 10.06
C PRO A 87 -37.71 -57.17 10.57
N LEU A 88 -36.78 -57.85 9.90
CA LEU A 88 -36.28 -59.18 10.24
C LEU A 88 -34.75 -59.31 10.12
N ASP A 89 -34.03 -58.21 9.86
CA ASP A 89 -32.57 -58.15 9.93
C ASP A 89 -32.11 -56.96 10.80
N PRO A 90 -31.67 -57.17 12.06
CA PRO A 90 -31.40 -56.12 13.05
C PRO A 90 -30.05 -55.40 12.82
N ASN A 91 -29.74 -55.18 11.54
CA ASN A 91 -28.63 -54.41 11.02
C ASN A 91 -29.10 -53.44 9.92
N GLU A 92 -30.35 -53.56 9.44
CA GLU A 92 -30.97 -52.68 8.44
C GLU A 92 -32.38 -52.27 8.85
N THR A 93 -32.82 -51.08 8.48
CA THR A 93 -34.16 -50.52 8.74
C THR A 93 -34.83 -49.96 7.49
N THR A 94 -34.07 -49.81 6.41
CA THR A 94 -34.40 -49.04 5.20
C THR A 94 -34.39 -49.94 3.95
N ASP A 95 -35.09 -49.49 2.90
CA ASP A 95 -35.35 -50.15 1.61
C ASP A 95 -35.81 -49.00 0.67
N SER A 96 -34.86 -48.18 0.21
CA SER A 96 -35.15 -46.87 -0.39
C SER A 96 -35.95 -46.95 -1.71
N ASP A 97 -35.64 -47.89 -2.63
CA ASP A 97 -36.49 -48.16 -3.82
C ASP A 97 -37.78 -48.96 -3.51
N GLY A 98 -37.72 -49.93 -2.60
CA GLY A 98 -38.82 -50.84 -2.27
C GLY A 98 -38.83 -52.21 -2.99
N ASP A 99 -37.69 -52.73 -3.49
CA ASP A 99 -37.53 -54.12 -3.97
C ASP A 99 -37.69 -55.13 -2.83
N GLY A 100 -37.21 -54.78 -1.63
CA GLY A 100 -37.07 -55.68 -0.48
C GLY A 100 -35.71 -56.39 -0.40
N ILE A 101 -34.68 -55.78 -0.99
CA ILE A 101 -33.33 -55.72 -0.41
C ILE A 101 -33.32 -54.44 0.46
N GLY A 102 -32.31 -54.25 1.32
CA GLY A 102 -32.21 -53.04 2.13
C GLY A 102 -30.79 -52.51 2.09
N ASP A 103 -30.67 -51.19 2.27
CA ASP A 103 -29.56 -50.33 1.86
C ASP A 103 -28.17 -50.95 2.02
N ASN A 104 -27.80 -51.45 3.21
CA ASN A 104 -26.46 -52.05 3.43
C ASN A 104 -26.12 -53.33 2.62
N ALA A 105 -27.04 -53.81 1.79
CA ALA A 105 -26.95 -55.05 1.04
C ALA A 105 -27.44 -54.98 -0.42
N ASP A 106 -27.92 -53.85 -0.93
CA ASP A 106 -27.98 -53.61 -2.38
C ASP A 106 -26.66 -52.98 -2.86
N THR A 107 -26.68 -52.38 -4.06
CA THR A 107 -25.58 -51.64 -4.69
C THR A 107 -26.10 -50.53 -5.64
N ASP A 108 -27.37 -50.13 -5.47
CA ASP A 108 -28.22 -49.35 -6.40
C ASP A 108 -29.48 -48.94 -5.60
N ASP A 109 -29.29 -48.26 -4.47
CA ASP A 109 -30.22 -48.19 -3.32
C ASP A 109 -31.60 -47.55 -3.59
N ASP A 110 -31.74 -46.70 -4.61
CA ASP A 110 -33.03 -46.18 -5.11
C ASP A 110 -33.47 -46.70 -6.51
N ASN A 111 -32.62 -47.50 -7.16
CA ASN A 111 -32.85 -48.11 -8.47
C ASN A 111 -33.06 -47.12 -9.65
N ASP A 112 -32.45 -45.93 -9.60
CA ASP A 112 -32.15 -45.12 -10.79
C ASP A 112 -31.44 -45.96 -11.88
N GLY A 113 -30.31 -46.58 -11.50
CA GLY A 113 -29.40 -47.31 -12.38
C GLY A 113 -27.93 -46.87 -12.39
N CYS A 114 -27.55 -45.89 -11.58
CA CYS A 114 -26.19 -45.69 -11.05
C CYS A 114 -25.87 -46.73 -9.94
N LEU A 115 -24.84 -46.53 -9.11
CA LEU A 115 -24.43 -47.45 -8.05
C LEU A 115 -23.88 -46.64 -6.86
N ASP A 116 -24.17 -46.99 -5.61
CA ASP A 116 -23.67 -46.28 -4.39
C ASP A 116 -22.14 -46.22 -4.19
N GLU A 117 -21.34 -46.70 -5.14
CA GLU A 117 -19.87 -46.48 -5.22
C GLU A 117 -19.44 -45.49 -6.33
N ASP A 118 -20.38 -45.07 -7.18
CA ASP A 118 -20.25 -44.19 -8.36
C ASP A 118 -21.42 -43.16 -8.41
N ASP A 119 -21.98 -42.76 -7.27
CA ASP A 119 -23.24 -41.98 -7.14
C ASP A 119 -23.21 -41.08 -5.89
N ASP A 120 -23.49 -39.79 -6.06
CA ASP A 120 -23.40 -38.77 -5.00
C ASP A 120 -24.73 -38.63 -4.22
N LEU A 121 -25.85 -39.10 -4.78
CA LEU A 121 -27.19 -39.10 -4.17
C LEU A 121 -27.81 -40.51 -4.05
N PRO A 122 -27.21 -41.52 -3.39
CA PRO A 122 -27.68 -42.91 -3.47
C PRO A 122 -29.05 -43.25 -2.83
N ASN A 123 -29.91 -42.26 -2.57
CA ASN A 123 -31.19 -42.39 -1.88
C ASN A 123 -32.31 -41.48 -2.48
N ASP A 124 -32.13 -40.86 -3.65
CA ASP A 124 -33.15 -40.02 -4.30
C ASP A 124 -33.22 -40.24 -5.83
N ASP A 125 -34.38 -40.70 -6.34
CA ASP A 125 -34.61 -41.12 -7.74
C ASP A 125 -34.62 -39.97 -8.80
N SER A 126 -33.80 -38.95 -8.60
CA SER A 126 -33.74 -37.71 -9.40
C SER A 126 -32.50 -37.57 -10.28
N ASP A 127 -31.27 -37.72 -9.76
CA ASP A 127 -30.01 -37.78 -10.52
C ASP A 127 -28.88 -38.45 -9.72
N CYS A 128 -27.77 -38.80 -10.38
CA CYS A 128 -26.63 -39.51 -9.75
C CYS A 128 -25.48 -38.60 -9.28
N SER A 129 -25.60 -37.30 -9.51
CA SER A 129 -24.56 -36.29 -9.29
C SER A 129 -25.17 -35.09 -8.56
N ASP A 130 -24.36 -34.48 -7.70
CA ASP A 130 -24.69 -33.43 -6.72
C ASP A 130 -23.38 -32.65 -6.52
N LEU A 131 -22.99 -31.89 -7.56
CA LEU A 131 -21.62 -31.39 -7.75
C LEU A 131 -21.17 -30.42 -6.64
N ASP A 132 -22.06 -29.58 -6.10
CA ASP A 132 -21.79 -28.72 -4.92
C ASP A 132 -21.94 -29.46 -3.56
N GLY A 133 -22.78 -30.49 -3.51
CA GLY A 133 -23.11 -31.27 -2.30
C GLY A 133 -24.21 -30.70 -1.39
N ASP A 134 -25.13 -29.84 -1.90
CA ASP A 134 -26.35 -29.40 -1.19
C ASP A 134 -27.28 -30.57 -0.85
N GLY A 135 -27.35 -31.56 -1.75
CA GLY A 135 -28.30 -32.66 -1.73
C GLY A 135 -29.46 -32.48 -2.74
N VAL A 136 -29.21 -31.82 -3.88
CA VAL A 136 -30.16 -31.64 -5.00
C VAL A 136 -29.42 -31.85 -6.32
N GLY A 137 -29.69 -32.97 -6.98
CA GLY A 137 -28.88 -33.35 -8.14
C GLY A 137 -29.09 -32.50 -9.39
N ASP A 138 -27.98 -32.30 -10.10
CA ASP A 138 -27.72 -31.29 -11.14
C ASP A 138 -28.94 -31.02 -12.05
N SER A 139 -29.55 -32.03 -12.70
CA SER A 139 -30.65 -31.77 -13.65
C SER A 139 -31.97 -31.25 -13.05
N THR A 140 -32.01 -31.06 -11.73
CA THR A 140 -33.07 -30.40 -10.97
C THR A 140 -32.64 -29.10 -10.26
N ASP A 141 -31.35 -28.87 -10.04
CA ASP A 141 -30.87 -27.61 -9.48
C ASP A 141 -30.84 -26.48 -10.54
N PRO A 142 -30.46 -25.26 -10.17
CA PRO A 142 -30.14 -24.20 -11.11
C PRO A 142 -28.79 -23.49 -10.81
N ASP A 143 -27.87 -24.17 -10.13
CA ASP A 143 -26.63 -23.64 -9.53
C ASP A 143 -25.61 -24.79 -9.36
N ASP A 144 -25.45 -25.63 -10.41
CA ASP A 144 -24.92 -27.02 -10.33
C ASP A 144 -23.61 -27.20 -9.54
N ASP A 145 -22.61 -26.33 -9.70
CA ASP A 145 -21.34 -26.37 -8.93
C ASP A 145 -21.34 -25.55 -7.63
N GLY A 146 -22.41 -24.80 -7.40
CA GLY A 146 -22.68 -24.04 -6.19
C GLY A 146 -21.74 -22.87 -5.95
N ASP A 147 -21.33 -22.11 -6.96
CA ASP A 147 -20.65 -20.80 -6.77
C ASP A 147 -21.65 -19.64 -6.44
N ASN A 148 -22.94 -19.84 -6.71
CA ASN A 148 -24.07 -18.87 -6.65
C ASN A 148 -24.16 -17.90 -7.87
N VAL A 149 -23.78 -18.37 -9.06
CA VAL A 149 -24.09 -17.82 -10.39
C VAL A 149 -24.79 -18.91 -11.22
N MET A 150 -26.10 -18.75 -11.42
CA MET A 150 -26.96 -19.81 -11.99
C MET A 150 -26.61 -20.20 -13.44
N ASP A 151 -26.73 -21.49 -13.81
CA ASP A 151 -26.41 -22.07 -15.14
C ASP A 151 -27.21 -21.51 -16.35
N ASP A 152 -28.22 -20.66 -16.09
CA ASP A 152 -28.99 -19.87 -17.07
C ASP A 152 -28.29 -18.54 -17.45
N VAL A 153 -27.25 -18.14 -16.70
CA VAL A 153 -26.40 -16.95 -16.90
C VAL A 153 -24.90 -17.21 -16.80
N ASP A 154 -24.48 -18.26 -16.10
CA ASP A 154 -23.08 -18.64 -15.93
C ASP A 154 -22.45 -19.22 -17.23
N PRO A 155 -21.18 -18.88 -17.54
CA PRO A 155 -20.38 -19.53 -18.57
C PRO A 155 -19.75 -20.87 -18.17
N PHE A 156 -19.46 -21.09 -16.87
CA PHE A 156 -18.66 -22.23 -16.36
C PHE A 156 -19.38 -23.24 -15.44
N PRO A 157 -20.64 -23.69 -15.70
CA PRO A 157 -21.52 -24.32 -14.70
C PRO A 157 -21.23 -25.80 -14.39
N GLU A 158 -19.96 -26.19 -14.50
CA GLU A 158 -19.41 -27.47 -14.03
C GLU A 158 -18.09 -27.22 -13.24
N ASP A 159 -17.76 -25.97 -12.85
CA ASP A 159 -16.52 -25.54 -12.19
C ASP A 159 -16.72 -24.29 -11.30
N GLY A 160 -17.15 -24.51 -10.05
CA GLY A 160 -17.39 -23.46 -9.05
C GLY A 160 -16.14 -22.75 -8.50
N THR A 161 -15.06 -22.70 -9.30
CA THR A 161 -13.94 -21.78 -9.12
C THR A 161 -13.90 -20.65 -10.16
N ALA A 162 -14.72 -20.71 -11.22
CA ALA A 162 -14.87 -19.69 -12.26
C ALA A 162 -16.36 -19.39 -12.51
N TRP A 163 -16.70 -18.16 -12.94
CA TRP A 163 -18.12 -17.73 -13.05
C TRP A 163 -18.38 -16.62 -14.09
N ALA A 164 -17.36 -16.21 -14.84
CA ALA A 164 -17.41 -15.07 -15.76
C ALA A 164 -16.50 -15.31 -17.00
N ASP A 165 -17.03 -14.88 -18.16
CA ASP A 165 -16.54 -14.99 -19.55
C ASP A 165 -17.11 -13.73 -20.23
N ASN A 166 -16.55 -12.57 -19.88
CA ASN A 166 -17.16 -11.27 -20.19
C ASN A 166 -17.11 -10.94 -21.69
N ASP A 167 -16.04 -11.35 -22.37
CA ASP A 167 -15.88 -11.23 -23.83
C ASP A 167 -16.63 -12.32 -24.63
N GLY A 168 -16.60 -13.58 -24.17
CA GLY A 168 -17.20 -14.75 -24.83
C GLY A 168 -16.24 -15.69 -25.59
N ASP A 169 -14.94 -15.71 -25.26
CA ASP A 169 -13.91 -16.63 -25.78
C ASP A 169 -14.09 -18.05 -25.21
N GLY A 170 -14.16 -18.16 -23.88
CA GLY A 170 -14.37 -19.39 -23.12
C GLY A 170 -13.19 -19.88 -22.26
N ASP A 171 -12.14 -19.09 -22.09
CA ASP A 171 -11.27 -19.10 -20.90
C ASP A 171 -11.85 -18.09 -19.86
N PRO A 172 -11.57 -18.17 -18.54
CA PRO A 172 -12.33 -17.44 -17.51
C PRO A 172 -11.69 -16.14 -16.98
N ASP A 173 -12.48 -15.06 -16.81
CA ASP A 173 -12.04 -13.77 -16.23
C ASP A 173 -11.39 -13.93 -14.82
N PHE A 174 -11.84 -14.92 -14.05
CA PHE A 174 -11.36 -15.18 -12.69
C PHE A 174 -11.36 -16.68 -12.40
N THR A 175 -10.27 -17.18 -11.81
CA THR A 175 -10.27 -18.50 -11.14
C THR A 175 -9.90 -18.38 -9.66
N GLY A 176 -10.53 -19.20 -8.82
CA GLY A 176 -10.07 -19.33 -7.44
C GLY A 176 -10.98 -20.14 -6.53
N THR A 177 -10.37 -20.85 -5.58
CA THR A 177 -11.05 -21.65 -4.54
C THR A 177 -11.82 -20.82 -3.49
N GLN A 178 -12.14 -19.56 -3.79
CA GLN A 178 -13.06 -18.68 -3.06
C GLN A 178 -13.99 -17.93 -4.03
N GLY A 179 -14.64 -18.66 -4.93
CA GLY A 179 -16.02 -18.35 -5.30
C GLY A 179 -16.87 -18.06 -4.04
N PHE A 180 -17.94 -17.28 -4.21
CA PHE A 180 -18.69 -16.55 -3.16
C PHE A 180 -17.99 -15.38 -2.45
N PHE A 181 -18.34 -14.16 -2.89
CA PHE A 181 -18.88 -13.16 -1.94
C PHE A 181 -20.25 -12.59 -2.33
N SER A 182 -20.97 -13.28 -3.21
CA SER A 182 -22.38 -13.05 -3.53
C SER A 182 -23.31 -13.51 -2.39
N GLY A 183 -23.36 -12.75 -1.29
CA GLY A 183 -24.30 -13.01 -0.20
C GLY A 183 -25.75 -12.59 -0.51
N ASN A 184 -26.18 -12.76 -1.77
CA ASN A 184 -27.57 -12.63 -2.21
C ASN A 184 -28.37 -13.94 -2.01
N PHE A 185 -27.68 -15.08 -1.84
CA PHE A 185 -28.26 -16.41 -1.62
C PHE A 185 -29.17 -16.92 -2.76
N GLU A 186 -29.01 -16.42 -3.99
CA GLU A 186 -29.87 -16.77 -5.13
C GLU A 186 -29.71 -18.20 -5.64
N GLY A 187 -28.55 -18.85 -5.42
CA GLY A 187 -28.34 -20.28 -5.72
C GLY A 187 -29.43 -21.15 -5.08
N GLY A 188 -29.50 -21.07 -3.75
CA GLY A 188 -30.53 -21.73 -2.96
C GLY A 188 -29.99 -22.39 -1.68
N ALA A 189 -28.68 -22.64 -1.65
CA ALA A 189 -27.91 -23.14 -0.51
C ALA A 189 -27.37 -22.01 0.40
N ILE A 190 -26.78 -22.36 1.55
CA ILE A 190 -25.91 -21.42 2.29
C ILE A 190 -24.49 -21.59 1.73
N PRO A 191 -23.85 -20.52 1.25
CA PRO A 191 -22.53 -20.55 0.62
C PRO A 191 -21.45 -21.40 1.29
N VAL A 192 -20.57 -21.97 0.47
CA VAL A 192 -19.28 -22.54 0.92
C VAL A 192 -18.45 -21.43 1.60
N GLY A 193 -17.59 -21.81 2.55
CA GLY A 193 -16.85 -20.87 3.41
C GLY A 193 -17.69 -20.20 4.50
N TRP A 194 -19.00 -20.05 4.32
CA TRP A 194 -19.90 -19.51 5.35
C TRP A 194 -20.27 -20.56 6.39
N THR A 195 -20.19 -20.19 7.66
CA THR A 195 -20.45 -21.10 8.78
C THR A 195 -21.73 -20.74 9.51
N THR A 196 -22.51 -21.75 9.92
CA THR A 196 -23.72 -21.52 10.71
C THR A 196 -23.76 -22.33 12.00
N TYR A 197 -24.08 -21.68 13.11
CA TYR A 197 -23.97 -22.27 14.44
C TYR A 197 -24.98 -21.75 15.47
N GLY A 198 -24.96 -22.40 16.64
CA GLY A 198 -25.73 -21.98 17.82
C GLY A 198 -26.67 -23.06 18.33
N SER A 199 -27.98 -22.84 18.22
CA SER A 199 -29.03 -23.76 18.69
C SER A 199 -29.88 -24.39 17.59
N ASN A 200 -29.88 -23.78 16.41
CA ASN A 200 -30.30 -24.32 15.11
C ASN A 200 -29.52 -23.49 14.06
N PRO A 201 -29.15 -24.09 12.92
CA PRO A 201 -28.49 -23.37 11.83
C PRO A 201 -29.45 -22.37 11.16
N TRP A 202 -28.89 -21.38 10.48
CA TRP A 202 -29.56 -20.65 9.41
C TRP A 202 -29.74 -21.58 8.20
N PHE A 203 -30.65 -21.23 7.30
CA PHE A 203 -30.93 -21.95 6.07
C PHE A 203 -31.45 -20.96 5.03
N VAL A 204 -31.24 -21.20 3.75
CA VAL A 204 -31.82 -20.36 2.70
C VAL A 204 -33.27 -20.75 2.44
N CYS A 205 -34.06 -19.74 2.10
CA CYS A 205 -35.48 -19.83 1.88
C CYS A 205 -35.80 -19.13 0.55
N GLY A 206 -36.84 -19.56 -0.16
CA GLY A 206 -37.25 -18.89 -1.40
C GLY A 206 -38.45 -19.53 -2.07
N THR A 207 -38.29 -19.94 -3.33
CA THR A 207 -39.41 -20.40 -4.17
C THR A 207 -39.89 -21.81 -3.79
N THR A 208 -38.96 -22.68 -3.39
CA THR A 208 -39.15 -24.02 -2.82
C THR A 208 -39.59 -23.93 -1.35
N VAL A 209 -38.76 -23.30 -0.51
CA VAL A 209 -38.96 -23.16 0.95
C VAL A 209 -39.44 -21.76 1.32
N SER A 210 -40.75 -21.59 1.50
CA SER A 210 -41.40 -20.27 1.69
C SER A 210 -40.97 -19.48 2.96
N CYS A 211 -40.04 -18.52 2.79
CA CYS A 211 -39.40 -17.57 3.72
C CYS A 211 -40.09 -16.94 4.95
N GLY A 212 -41.32 -17.27 5.37
CA GLY A 212 -41.89 -16.80 6.66
C GLY A 212 -42.12 -15.28 6.91
N THR A 213 -41.56 -14.40 6.07
CA THR A 213 -41.42 -12.93 6.23
C THR A 213 -42.74 -12.17 6.39
N ALA A 214 -42.66 -10.89 6.79
CA ALA A 214 -43.84 -10.02 6.82
C ALA A 214 -44.36 -9.66 5.42
N SER A 215 -43.53 -9.77 4.38
CA SER A 215 -43.91 -9.72 2.96
C SER A 215 -44.59 -11.04 2.52
N GLY A 216 -44.06 -12.19 2.94
CA GLY A 216 -44.41 -13.53 2.47
C GLY A 216 -43.63 -13.96 1.22
N SER A 217 -42.42 -13.44 1.07
CA SER A 217 -41.45 -13.63 -0.01
C SER A 217 -40.03 -13.31 0.52
N PRO A 218 -38.96 -13.66 -0.19
CA PRO A 218 -37.64 -13.04 -0.09
C PRO A 218 -37.61 -11.52 0.13
N ILE A 219 -36.48 -10.98 0.58
CA ILE A 219 -36.27 -9.52 0.69
C ILE A 219 -36.02 -8.96 -0.72
N THR A 220 -35.12 -9.59 -1.46
CA THR A 220 -34.76 -9.31 -2.85
C THR A 220 -35.03 -10.55 -3.72
N GLY A 221 -34.37 -10.71 -4.88
CA GLY A 221 -34.34 -11.96 -5.67
C GLY A 221 -35.54 -12.93 -5.67
N SER A 222 -35.17 -14.20 -5.50
CA SER A 222 -35.90 -15.47 -5.52
C SER A 222 -35.73 -16.24 -4.20
N TYR A 223 -34.64 -15.94 -3.47
CA TYR A 223 -34.21 -16.54 -2.21
C TYR A 223 -33.70 -15.49 -1.19
N SER A 224 -33.45 -15.90 0.05
CA SER A 224 -32.84 -15.12 1.14
C SER A 224 -32.39 -16.06 2.29
N ALA A 225 -31.46 -15.66 3.16
CA ALA A 225 -31.12 -16.42 4.37
C ALA A 225 -32.15 -16.21 5.51
N GLU A 226 -32.70 -17.29 6.08
CA GLU A 226 -33.61 -17.31 7.25
C GLU A 226 -32.92 -17.87 8.50
N SER A 227 -33.07 -17.18 9.64
CA SER A 227 -32.49 -17.61 10.92
C SER A 227 -33.18 -18.85 11.50
N GLY A 228 -32.41 -19.80 12.02
CA GLY A 228 -32.93 -21.06 12.56
C GLY A 228 -34.00 -20.92 13.66
N ASP A 229 -34.98 -21.84 13.66
CA ASP A 229 -36.17 -21.80 14.52
C ASP A 229 -35.83 -22.09 16.01
N ILE A 230 -35.45 -21.04 16.76
CA ILE A 230 -34.90 -21.12 18.14
C ILE A 230 -35.87 -20.64 19.24
N SER A 231 -35.71 -21.11 20.49
CA SER A 231 -36.57 -20.77 21.65
C SER A 231 -35.99 -19.69 22.60
N ASP A 232 -36.75 -19.34 23.66
CA ASP A 232 -36.32 -18.46 24.76
C ASP A 232 -34.85 -18.74 25.20
N SER A 233 -33.99 -17.72 25.17
CA SER A 233 -32.56 -17.75 25.58
C SER A 233 -31.64 -18.65 24.76
N GLN A 234 -31.92 -18.80 23.46
CA GLN A 234 -31.05 -19.42 22.47
C GLN A 234 -30.52 -18.38 21.45
N THR A 235 -29.58 -18.82 20.62
CA THR A 235 -28.98 -18.06 19.51
C THR A 235 -28.91 -18.92 18.25
N SER A 236 -28.91 -18.27 17.10
CA SER A 236 -28.61 -18.84 15.77
C SER A 236 -27.77 -17.79 15.04
N SER A 237 -26.58 -18.16 14.57
CA SER A 237 -25.63 -17.26 13.92
C SER A 237 -25.25 -17.77 12.54
N LEU A 238 -25.00 -16.83 11.65
CA LEU A 238 -24.34 -16.98 10.37
C LEU A 238 -23.04 -16.17 10.46
N GLU A 239 -21.90 -16.77 10.13
CA GLU A 239 -20.56 -16.19 10.33
C GLU A 239 -19.64 -16.55 9.15
N VAL A 240 -18.97 -15.55 8.58
CA VAL A 240 -17.91 -15.71 7.57
C VAL A 240 -16.64 -14.98 8.03
N THR A 241 -15.47 -15.43 7.61
CA THR A 241 -14.17 -14.81 7.91
C THR A 241 -13.32 -14.82 6.65
N MET A 242 -12.79 -13.66 6.28
CA MET A 242 -12.18 -13.43 4.96
C MET A 242 -11.18 -12.27 5.01
N MET A 243 -10.38 -12.09 3.95
CA MET A 243 -9.57 -10.88 3.76
C MET A 243 -10.38 -9.83 3.00
N THR A 244 -10.56 -8.64 3.57
CA THR A 244 -11.25 -7.53 2.92
C THR A 244 -10.29 -6.44 2.46
N THR A 245 -10.65 -5.71 1.42
CA THR A 245 -10.08 -4.40 1.05
C THR A 245 -10.69 -3.28 1.89
N ALA A 246 -10.13 -2.08 1.84
CA ALA A 246 -10.64 -0.92 2.56
C ALA A 246 -11.91 -0.33 1.90
N GLY A 247 -13.10 -0.85 2.22
CA GLY A 247 -14.34 -0.43 1.56
C GLY A 247 -15.62 -0.54 2.40
N ASP A 248 -16.77 -0.47 1.72
CA ASP A 248 -18.11 -0.43 2.33
C ASP A 248 -18.75 -1.84 2.39
N VAL A 249 -18.96 -2.35 3.60
CA VAL A 249 -19.78 -3.55 3.88
C VAL A 249 -21.26 -3.17 3.90
N SER A 250 -22.09 -3.83 3.09
CA SER A 250 -23.53 -3.58 3.02
C SER A 250 -24.36 -4.88 3.09
N PHE A 251 -25.61 -4.78 3.56
CA PHE A 251 -26.59 -5.88 3.46
C PHE A 251 -28.04 -5.43 3.65
N ALA A 252 -28.98 -6.12 3.02
CA ALA A 252 -30.41 -6.03 3.31
C ALA A 252 -30.80 -6.92 4.51
N TYR A 253 -31.81 -6.51 5.28
CA TYR A 253 -32.31 -7.29 6.41
C TYR A 253 -33.82 -7.11 6.64
N GLU A 254 -34.47 -8.16 7.16
CA GLU A 254 -35.79 -8.08 7.79
C GLU A 254 -35.77 -8.71 9.19
N THR A 255 -36.47 -8.08 10.13
CA THR A 255 -36.70 -8.59 11.48
C THR A 255 -38.19 -8.68 11.76
N SER A 256 -38.63 -9.74 12.42
CA SER A 256 -40.03 -9.95 12.82
C SER A 256 -40.12 -10.52 14.25
N THR A 257 -39.51 -9.81 15.20
CA THR A 257 -39.24 -10.22 16.59
C THR A 257 -40.03 -9.43 17.65
N GLU A 258 -39.87 -9.72 18.96
CA GLU A 258 -40.35 -8.81 20.01
C GLU A 258 -39.47 -7.55 20.13
N SER A 259 -40.05 -6.39 19.82
CA SER A 259 -39.33 -5.11 19.86
C SER A 259 -38.74 -4.81 21.25
N ASN A 260 -37.41 -4.61 21.28
CA ASN A 260 -36.53 -4.44 22.45
C ASN A 260 -36.22 -5.72 23.26
N TRP A 261 -36.52 -6.92 22.78
CA TRP A 261 -36.27 -8.19 23.51
C TRP A 261 -35.41 -9.18 22.72
N ASP A 262 -35.84 -9.58 21.52
CA ASP A 262 -35.05 -10.43 20.62
C ASP A 262 -34.49 -9.59 19.47
N TYR A 263 -33.24 -9.84 19.10
CA TYR A 263 -32.46 -8.97 18.24
C TYR A 263 -31.77 -9.75 17.13
N LEU A 264 -31.83 -9.24 15.89
CA LEU A 264 -30.71 -9.40 14.95
C LEU A 264 -29.57 -8.49 15.43
N ARG A 265 -28.34 -8.99 15.36
CA ARG A 265 -27.13 -8.23 15.64
C ARG A 265 -26.11 -8.52 14.56
N PHE A 266 -25.37 -7.48 14.19
CA PHE A 266 -24.24 -7.57 13.28
C PHE A 266 -22.96 -7.20 14.03
N TYR A 267 -21.95 -8.05 13.92
CA TYR A 267 -20.64 -7.89 14.52
C TYR A 267 -19.55 -7.91 13.45
N VAL A 268 -18.49 -7.13 13.68
CA VAL A 268 -17.20 -7.24 12.98
C VAL A 268 -16.17 -7.57 14.06
N ASP A 269 -15.38 -8.64 13.88
CA ASP A 269 -14.36 -9.14 14.81
C ASP A 269 -14.88 -9.40 16.24
N GLY A 270 -16.12 -9.87 16.34
CA GLY A 270 -16.85 -10.04 17.61
C GLY A 270 -17.19 -8.73 18.34
N SER A 271 -16.94 -7.56 17.73
CA SER A 271 -17.37 -6.24 18.20
C SER A 271 -18.76 -5.91 17.67
N LEU A 272 -19.69 -5.56 18.57
CA LEU A 272 -21.09 -5.30 18.20
C LEU A 272 -21.25 -3.95 17.48
N THR A 273 -21.30 -3.97 16.16
CA THR A 273 -21.49 -2.80 15.30
C THR A 273 -22.94 -2.29 15.37
N MET A 274 -23.93 -3.16 15.12
CA MET A 274 -25.35 -2.73 15.04
C MET A 274 -26.35 -3.80 15.52
N SER A 275 -27.58 -3.38 15.86
CA SER A 275 -28.66 -4.30 16.27
C SER A 275 -30.07 -3.77 16.02
N TRP A 276 -30.99 -4.69 15.70
CA TRP A 276 -32.38 -4.41 15.31
C TRP A 276 -33.37 -5.30 16.07
N SER A 277 -34.58 -4.80 16.37
CA SER A 277 -35.62 -5.60 17.01
C SER A 277 -37.04 -5.07 16.77
N GLY A 278 -38.01 -5.97 16.69
CA GLY A 278 -39.40 -5.68 16.34
C GLY A 278 -39.74 -6.13 14.94
N VAL A 279 -40.65 -5.42 14.28
CA VAL A 279 -40.90 -5.59 12.84
C VAL A 279 -40.27 -4.42 12.10
N SER A 280 -39.15 -4.66 11.43
CA SER A 280 -38.35 -3.65 10.73
C SER A 280 -37.50 -4.28 9.63
N SER A 281 -37.39 -3.61 8.49
CA SER A 281 -36.52 -3.99 7.37
C SER A 281 -35.88 -2.76 6.72
N GLY A 282 -34.80 -2.98 5.96
CA GLY A 282 -34.02 -1.99 5.22
C GLY A 282 -32.62 -2.51 4.88
N THR A 283 -31.78 -1.67 4.30
CA THR A 283 -30.36 -1.93 4.07
C THR A 283 -29.52 -1.33 5.20
N TYR A 284 -28.42 -1.97 5.56
CA TYR A 284 -27.35 -1.46 6.43
C TYR A 284 -26.06 -1.30 5.62
N MET A 285 -25.17 -0.42 6.07
CA MET A 285 -23.92 -0.06 5.39
C MET A 285 -22.92 0.46 6.44
N THR A 286 -21.65 0.07 6.33
CA THR A 286 -20.54 0.49 7.20
C THR A 286 -19.20 0.20 6.53
N THR A 287 -18.20 1.04 6.71
CA THR A 287 -16.85 0.72 6.23
C THR A 287 -16.11 -0.26 7.14
N VAL A 288 -15.12 -0.95 6.56
CA VAL A 288 -14.05 -1.71 7.24
C VAL A 288 -12.68 -1.25 6.73
N SER A 289 -11.61 -1.68 7.40
CA SER A 289 -10.23 -1.55 6.96
C SER A 289 -9.84 -2.70 6.03
N ALA A 290 -8.70 -2.58 5.34
CA ALA A 290 -8.05 -3.73 4.74
C ALA A 290 -7.64 -4.78 5.80
N GLY A 291 -7.54 -6.04 5.40
CA GLY A 291 -7.07 -7.16 6.23
C GLY A 291 -8.15 -8.19 6.59
N ASN A 292 -7.78 -9.17 7.43
CA ASN A 292 -8.64 -10.32 7.75
C ASN A 292 -9.70 -9.99 8.83
N HIS A 293 -10.97 -10.06 8.45
CA HIS A 293 -12.13 -9.67 9.26
C HIS A 293 -13.17 -10.80 9.39
N THR A 294 -13.81 -10.89 10.57
CA THR A 294 -14.91 -11.85 10.85
C THR A 294 -16.26 -11.14 10.97
N PHE A 295 -17.24 -11.53 10.15
CA PHE A 295 -18.59 -10.96 10.12
C PHE A 295 -19.62 -11.94 10.72
N GLU A 296 -20.32 -11.56 11.81
CA GLU A 296 -21.38 -12.40 12.44
C GLU A 296 -22.77 -11.72 12.39
N TRP A 297 -23.75 -12.40 11.77
CA TRP A 297 -25.19 -12.10 11.87
C TRP A 297 -25.86 -13.01 12.90
N MET A 298 -25.90 -12.58 14.17
CA MET A 298 -26.54 -13.34 15.26
C MET A 298 -28.01 -12.97 15.44
N TYR A 299 -28.91 -13.96 15.36
CA TYR A 299 -30.23 -13.89 15.98
C TYR A 299 -30.15 -14.31 17.46
N TYR A 300 -30.50 -13.40 18.37
CA TYR A 300 -30.47 -13.59 19.83
C TYR A 300 -31.86 -13.44 20.45
N LYS A 301 -32.30 -14.39 21.29
CA LYS A 301 -33.62 -14.39 21.95
C LYS A 301 -33.62 -14.13 23.46
N ASP A 302 -34.69 -13.48 23.94
CA ASP A 302 -34.92 -13.10 25.34
C ASP A 302 -35.24 -14.30 26.26
N THR A 303 -35.33 -14.03 27.56
CA THR A 303 -35.71 -14.98 28.62
C THR A 303 -37.20 -15.34 28.72
N SER A 304 -38.12 -14.68 27.99
CA SER A 304 -39.48 -15.19 27.76
C SER A 304 -40.32 -14.42 26.71
N VAL A 305 -40.98 -15.20 25.84
CA VAL A 305 -42.18 -14.88 25.02
C VAL A 305 -41.92 -14.53 23.55
N SER A 306 -42.12 -15.54 22.69
CA SER A 306 -42.37 -15.39 21.24
C SER A 306 -43.54 -14.46 20.89
N SER A 307 -43.32 -13.52 19.95
CA SER A 307 -44.40 -12.96 19.11
C SER A 307 -43.91 -12.38 17.78
N ASN A 308 -44.87 -12.08 16.89
CA ASN A 308 -44.69 -11.86 15.44
C ASN A 308 -44.34 -13.18 14.71
N ALA A 309 -43.39 -13.20 13.77
CA ALA A 309 -42.90 -14.46 13.19
C ALA A 309 -41.95 -15.18 14.15
N ASP A 310 -41.19 -14.40 14.94
CA ASP A 310 -40.20 -14.85 15.92
C ASP A 310 -38.87 -15.34 15.28
N THR A 311 -38.52 -14.69 14.15
CA THR A 311 -37.44 -14.98 13.18
C THR A 311 -36.84 -13.68 12.62
N VAL A 312 -35.66 -13.75 12.00
CA VAL A 312 -34.99 -12.67 11.23
C VAL A 312 -34.39 -13.21 9.92
N TRP A 313 -34.11 -12.32 8.97
CA TRP A 313 -33.60 -12.62 7.62
C TRP A 313 -32.53 -11.61 7.19
N VAL A 314 -31.61 -12.05 6.34
CA VAL A 314 -30.54 -11.27 5.69
C VAL A 314 -30.47 -11.66 4.21
N ASP A 315 -30.11 -10.70 3.37
CA ASP A 315 -30.16 -10.75 1.89
C ASP A 315 -29.26 -9.61 1.35
N ASP A 316 -28.97 -9.54 0.05
CA ASP A 316 -28.07 -8.57 -0.61
C ASP A 316 -26.75 -8.29 0.16
N ILE A 317 -26.06 -9.27 0.76
CA ILE A 317 -24.80 -9.00 1.46
C ILE A 317 -23.70 -8.75 0.43
N SER A 318 -23.05 -7.59 0.53
CA SER A 318 -21.83 -7.25 -0.19
C SER A 318 -20.74 -6.87 0.81
N LEU A 319 -19.53 -7.39 0.59
CA LEU A 319 -18.34 -7.12 1.39
C LEU A 319 -17.29 -6.49 0.45
N PRO A 320 -16.39 -5.61 0.92
CA PRO A 320 -15.29 -5.11 0.12
C PRO A 320 -14.21 -6.20 0.11
N THR A 321 -14.14 -6.96 -0.97
CA THR A 321 -13.28 -8.15 -1.02
C THR A 321 -11.99 -7.85 -1.77
N TRP A 322 -10.96 -8.64 -1.51
CA TRP A 322 -9.89 -8.83 -2.48
C TRP A 322 -10.20 -10.11 -3.25
N GLN A 323 -10.07 -10.08 -4.56
CA GLN A 323 -10.09 -11.27 -5.40
C GLN A 323 -8.66 -11.44 -5.92
N PRO A 324 -8.06 -12.63 -5.88
CA PRO A 324 -6.92 -12.89 -6.73
C PRO A 324 -7.40 -12.81 -8.18
N PHE A 325 -6.75 -11.99 -8.99
CA PHE A 325 -6.79 -12.17 -10.43
C PHE A 325 -6.02 -13.45 -10.75
N ASP A 326 -6.53 -14.23 -11.70
CA ASP A 326 -5.75 -15.29 -12.33
C ASP A 326 -5.25 -14.75 -13.67
N GLN A 327 -3.98 -14.97 -14.01
CA GLN A 327 -3.41 -14.52 -15.29
C GLN A 327 -3.50 -15.66 -16.32
N SER A 328 -4.71 -16.22 -16.47
CA SER A 328 -5.03 -17.28 -17.42
C SER A 328 -5.67 -16.73 -18.70
N ASP A 329 -6.61 -15.80 -18.58
CA ASP A 329 -6.77 -14.73 -19.57
C ASP A 329 -5.77 -13.58 -19.27
N LEU A 330 -5.67 -12.62 -20.19
CA LEU A 330 -4.85 -11.42 -20.11
C LEU A 330 -5.55 -10.16 -20.72
N ASP A 331 -6.79 -10.29 -21.24
CA ASP A 331 -7.57 -9.24 -21.95
C ASP A 331 -9.08 -9.52 -21.69
N ASP A 332 -9.47 -9.47 -20.40
CA ASP A 332 -10.74 -9.94 -19.78
C ASP A 332 -12.04 -9.50 -20.50
N ASP A 333 -12.00 -8.40 -21.28
CA ASP A 333 -13.16 -7.90 -22.03
C ASP A 333 -12.97 -7.75 -23.55
N ASN A 334 -11.77 -8.11 -24.06
CA ASN A 334 -11.40 -8.13 -25.47
C ASN A 334 -11.58 -6.78 -26.18
N ASP A 335 -11.37 -5.66 -25.46
CA ASP A 335 -11.16 -4.35 -26.07
C ASP A 335 -9.72 -4.18 -26.61
N GLY A 336 -8.75 -4.93 -26.04
CA GLY A 336 -7.41 -5.17 -26.57
C GLY A 336 -6.25 -4.71 -25.69
N VAL A 337 -6.54 -4.03 -24.58
CA VAL A 337 -5.57 -3.68 -23.52
C VAL A 337 -5.37 -4.89 -22.62
N TYR A 338 -4.15 -5.15 -22.16
CA TYR A 338 -3.94 -6.23 -21.18
C TYR A 338 -4.39 -5.81 -19.77
N ASP A 339 -4.89 -6.74 -18.95
CA ASP A 339 -5.48 -6.42 -17.63
C ASP A 339 -4.49 -5.73 -16.67
N GLU A 340 -3.20 -5.99 -16.83
CA GLU A 340 -2.10 -5.31 -16.11
C GLU A 340 -1.96 -3.82 -16.47
N PHE A 341 -2.61 -3.37 -17.55
CA PHE A 341 -2.64 -1.99 -18.04
C PHE A 341 -4.06 -1.39 -18.17
N ASP A 342 -5.13 -2.14 -17.88
CA ASP A 342 -6.51 -1.64 -17.91
C ASP A 342 -6.97 -1.08 -16.55
N LEU A 343 -7.55 0.12 -16.59
CA LEU A 343 -8.14 0.82 -15.44
C LEU A 343 -9.47 0.22 -14.93
N ASP A 344 -10.15 -0.65 -15.69
CA ASP A 344 -11.36 -1.42 -15.32
C ASP A 344 -11.54 -2.61 -16.30
N PRO A 345 -10.78 -3.73 -16.15
CA PRO A 345 -10.71 -4.87 -17.11
C PRO A 345 -12.04 -5.55 -17.53
N LEU A 346 -13.18 -5.11 -16.99
CA LEU A 346 -14.50 -5.71 -17.22
C LEU A 346 -15.52 -4.79 -17.94
N ASP A 347 -15.17 -3.56 -18.35
CA ASP A 347 -16.05 -2.68 -19.15
C ASP A 347 -15.38 -2.25 -20.48
N PRO A 348 -15.66 -2.92 -21.64
CA PRO A 348 -14.97 -2.77 -22.95
C PRO A 348 -15.36 -1.47 -23.71
N CYS A 349 -15.22 -0.40 -22.96
CA CYS A 349 -15.58 0.99 -23.16
C CYS A 349 -14.72 1.91 -22.25
N VAL A 350 -13.86 1.34 -21.39
CA VAL A 350 -12.80 2.00 -20.63
C VAL A 350 -11.54 2.04 -21.50
N SER A 351 -10.54 1.18 -21.36
CA SER A 351 -9.15 1.53 -21.70
C SER A 351 -8.77 1.55 -23.20
N LEU A 352 -9.54 0.91 -24.08
CA LEU A 352 -9.52 1.02 -25.55
C LEU A 352 -8.15 1.03 -26.24
N ASP A 353 -7.69 -0.17 -26.61
CA ASP A 353 -6.70 -0.32 -27.70
C ASP A 353 -7.37 -0.04 -29.07
N THR A 354 -6.77 0.84 -29.87
CA THR A 354 -7.25 1.22 -31.21
C THR A 354 -6.59 0.43 -32.36
N ASP A 355 -5.44 -0.21 -32.17
CA ASP A 355 -4.65 -0.85 -33.25
C ASP A 355 -4.06 -2.25 -33.00
N GLY A 356 -3.99 -2.73 -31.76
CA GLY A 356 -3.80 -4.14 -31.41
C GLY A 356 -2.41 -4.49 -30.88
N ASP A 357 -1.91 -3.77 -29.89
CA ASP A 357 -0.58 -3.93 -29.28
C ASP A 357 -0.58 -4.39 -27.80
N GLY A 358 -1.67 -4.16 -27.06
CA GLY A 358 -1.81 -4.49 -25.63
C GLY A 358 -1.90 -3.29 -24.67
N ALA A 359 -1.82 -2.04 -25.17
CA ALA A 359 -1.72 -0.83 -24.34
C ALA A 359 -2.88 0.19 -24.58
N PRO A 360 -3.21 1.05 -23.58
CA PRO A 360 -4.37 1.94 -23.65
C PRO A 360 -4.14 3.26 -24.44
N ASP A 361 -5.10 3.65 -25.30
CA ASP A 361 -5.13 4.94 -26.01
C ASP A 361 -4.89 6.13 -25.03
N TRP A 362 -4.10 7.15 -25.39
CA TRP A 362 -3.85 8.28 -24.47
C TRP A 362 -5.05 9.26 -24.29
N VAL A 363 -5.45 9.48 -23.03
CA VAL A 363 -6.54 10.42 -22.65
C VAL A 363 -6.06 11.87 -22.57
N MET A 364 -6.58 12.76 -23.43
CA MET A 364 -6.25 14.20 -23.41
C MET A 364 -6.90 15.03 -22.26
N THR A 365 -6.76 14.59 -21.01
CA THR A 365 -7.06 15.29 -19.74
C THR A 365 -8.47 15.88 -19.56
N GLY A 366 -9.26 15.26 -18.68
CA GLY A 366 -10.18 16.01 -17.80
C GLY A 366 -11.66 15.61 -17.79
N VAL A 367 -12.05 14.94 -16.70
CA VAL A 367 -13.43 14.60 -16.30
C VAL A 367 -14.07 13.49 -17.14
N ILE A 368 -13.57 12.28 -16.93
CA ILE A 368 -14.34 11.02 -17.09
C ILE A 368 -15.06 10.75 -15.74
N ASP A 369 -16.06 9.86 -15.72
CA ASP A 369 -16.90 9.54 -14.54
C ASP A 369 -16.90 8.02 -14.28
N MET A 370 -15.77 7.52 -13.75
CA MET A 370 -15.55 6.10 -13.37
C MET A 370 -16.42 5.63 -12.18
N SER A 371 -17.49 6.34 -11.82
CA SER A 371 -18.27 6.02 -10.62
C SER A 371 -19.37 4.97 -10.80
N GLY A 372 -19.65 4.54 -12.04
CA GLY A 372 -20.78 3.66 -12.39
C GLY A 372 -22.19 4.20 -12.06
N THR A 373 -22.32 5.37 -11.41
CA THR A 373 -23.55 5.74 -10.67
C THR A 373 -24.79 6.09 -11.50
N GLY A 374 -24.67 6.16 -12.84
CA GLY A 374 -25.82 6.30 -13.75
C GLY A 374 -26.59 7.64 -13.62
N ASP A 375 -25.90 8.75 -13.32
CA ASP A 375 -26.46 10.10 -13.16
C ASP A 375 -27.22 10.60 -14.42
N GLU A 376 -28.27 11.42 -14.22
CA GLU A 376 -29.10 11.95 -15.32
C GLU A 376 -28.43 13.07 -16.16
N ASN A 377 -27.15 13.41 -15.96
CA ASN A 377 -26.43 14.49 -16.65
C ASN A 377 -25.13 14.09 -17.38
N PHE A 378 -24.42 13.04 -16.97
CA PHE A 378 -23.30 12.50 -17.76
C PHE A 378 -23.79 11.58 -18.87
N THR A 379 -22.90 11.08 -19.73
CA THR A 379 -23.25 10.24 -20.87
C THR A 379 -22.17 9.19 -21.04
N VAL A 380 -22.53 7.92 -20.82
CA VAL A 380 -21.74 6.77 -21.29
C VAL A 380 -21.67 6.87 -22.81
N ASP A 381 -20.47 7.04 -23.34
CA ASP A 381 -20.17 7.12 -24.77
C ASP A 381 -18.81 6.44 -24.97
N CYS A 382 -18.84 5.16 -25.35
CA CYS A 382 -17.72 4.48 -26.01
C CYS A 382 -17.57 5.11 -27.41
N ASP A 383 -17.07 6.34 -27.42
CA ASP A 383 -16.87 7.21 -28.57
C ASP A 383 -15.37 7.45 -28.70
N ALA A 384 -14.70 6.55 -29.43
CA ALA A 384 -13.32 6.62 -29.95
C ALA A 384 -13.13 7.83 -30.89
N SER A 385 -13.40 9.02 -30.36
CA SER A 385 -13.08 10.35 -30.86
C SER A 385 -12.83 11.36 -29.73
N MET A 386 -12.64 10.87 -28.50
CA MET A 386 -12.03 11.58 -27.36
C MET A 386 -10.59 11.12 -27.13
N TRP A 387 -10.38 9.80 -27.18
CA TRP A 387 -9.13 9.08 -27.39
C TRP A 387 -8.45 9.49 -28.71
N VAL A 388 -7.13 9.34 -28.79
CA VAL A 388 -6.29 9.80 -29.90
C VAL A 388 -5.14 8.83 -30.11
N GLU A 389 -5.17 8.12 -31.25
CA GLU A 389 -4.05 7.39 -31.90
C GLU A 389 -2.70 7.88 -31.35
N ASP A 390 -1.97 7.05 -30.59
CA ASP A 390 -0.57 7.36 -30.28
C ASP A 390 0.29 7.23 -31.54
N TRP A 391 1.34 8.04 -31.59
CA TRP A 391 2.23 8.25 -32.73
C TRP A 391 3.68 8.27 -32.21
N ASP A 392 4.04 7.40 -31.25
CA ASP A 392 5.32 7.36 -30.52
C ASP A 392 5.41 6.07 -29.65
N ASP A 393 4.97 4.95 -30.21
CA ASP A 393 4.43 3.75 -29.53
C ASP A 393 5.38 3.09 -28.48
N ASP A 394 6.70 3.28 -28.58
CA ASP A 394 7.69 2.79 -27.60
C ASP A 394 8.40 3.90 -26.78
N GLY A 395 7.92 5.14 -26.90
CA GLY A 395 8.30 6.28 -26.06
C GLY A 395 9.67 6.91 -26.36
N ASP A 396 10.38 6.49 -27.41
CA ASP A 396 11.74 6.98 -27.70
C ASP A 396 11.78 8.44 -28.21
N GLY A 397 10.64 8.98 -28.67
CA GLY A 397 10.47 10.31 -29.24
C GLY A 397 10.40 10.37 -30.77
N TRP A 398 10.21 9.24 -31.46
CA TRP A 398 10.04 9.10 -32.90
C TRP A 398 8.76 8.36 -33.30
N SER A 399 7.86 9.09 -33.95
CA SER A 399 6.64 8.49 -34.51
C SER A 399 6.87 7.37 -35.53
N ASP A 400 6.18 6.25 -35.33
CA ASP A 400 5.83 5.17 -36.28
C ASP A 400 5.80 5.55 -37.79
N ASP A 401 5.06 6.60 -38.22
CA ASP A 401 4.95 7.04 -39.64
C ASP A 401 6.24 7.71 -40.16
N LEU A 402 7.20 8.00 -39.27
CA LEU A 402 8.62 8.29 -39.57
C LEU A 402 9.49 7.03 -39.45
N GLU A 403 9.26 6.17 -38.47
CA GLU A 403 10.08 4.98 -38.21
C GLU A 403 9.99 3.90 -39.30
N ASP A 404 8.79 3.47 -39.74
CA ASP A 404 8.63 2.58 -40.92
C ASP A 404 9.20 3.23 -42.20
N LEU A 405 9.45 4.55 -42.17
CA LEU A 405 10.09 5.32 -43.22
C LEU A 405 11.63 5.44 -43.07
N CYS A 406 12.17 5.29 -41.86
CA CYS A 406 13.59 5.32 -41.49
C CYS A 406 14.24 3.92 -41.40
N GLY A 407 13.51 2.93 -40.88
CA GLY A 407 13.87 1.52 -40.84
C GLY A 407 14.29 0.95 -39.49
N SER A 408 13.88 1.60 -38.40
CA SER A 408 13.84 1.14 -37.00
C SER A 408 12.55 0.32 -36.74
N ASN A 409 12.17 0.12 -35.46
CA ASN A 409 11.01 -0.67 -35.05
C ASN A 409 10.27 -0.01 -33.86
N HIS A 410 9.12 0.57 -34.18
CA HIS A 410 8.07 1.20 -33.34
C HIS A 410 7.46 0.36 -32.20
N LEU A 411 8.22 -0.57 -31.62
CA LEU A 411 7.81 -1.48 -30.53
C LEU A 411 9.09 -1.95 -29.77
N ASP A 412 10.15 -1.14 -29.76
CA ASP A 412 11.49 -1.47 -29.25
C ASP A 412 12.27 -0.16 -29.00
N GLY A 413 11.98 0.54 -27.89
CA GLY A 413 12.53 1.87 -27.56
C GLY A 413 14.06 1.94 -27.41
N ASP A 414 14.77 0.81 -27.52
CA ASP A 414 16.22 0.72 -27.68
C ASP A 414 16.70 0.91 -29.15
N GLU A 415 15.84 0.77 -30.19
CA GLU A 415 16.19 0.82 -31.63
C GLU A 415 15.93 2.17 -32.35
N SER A 416 16.04 3.29 -31.64
CA SER A 416 15.82 4.65 -32.15
C SER A 416 16.39 4.99 -33.56
N PRO A 417 15.67 5.76 -34.39
CA PRO A 417 16.17 6.29 -35.66
C PRO A 417 17.47 7.10 -35.51
N MET A 418 18.50 6.71 -36.26
CA MET A 418 19.74 7.50 -36.35
C MET A 418 19.49 8.92 -36.90
N ASP A 419 19.61 9.92 -36.02
CA ASP A 419 19.71 11.36 -36.35
C ASP A 419 21.06 11.90 -35.86
N LEU A 420 21.92 12.26 -36.81
CA LEU A 420 23.28 12.74 -36.52
C LEU A 420 23.36 14.21 -36.05
N ASP A 421 22.31 15.03 -36.25
CA ASP A 421 22.35 16.46 -35.88
C ASP A 421 21.20 16.98 -35.00
N GLN A 422 20.28 16.09 -34.61
CA GLN A 422 19.22 16.27 -33.61
C GLN A 422 18.16 17.31 -34.04
N ASP A 423 17.67 17.13 -35.28
CA ASP A 423 16.68 17.95 -35.98
C ASP A 423 15.28 17.28 -36.03
N PHE A 424 15.20 16.01 -35.59
CA PHE A 424 14.05 15.10 -35.71
C PHE A 424 13.74 14.74 -37.17
N VAL A 425 14.80 14.49 -37.95
CA VAL A 425 14.73 13.88 -39.29
C VAL A 425 15.89 12.91 -39.47
N CYS A 426 15.61 11.61 -39.51
CA CYS A 426 16.64 10.57 -39.56
C CYS A 426 17.56 10.65 -40.80
N ASP A 427 18.79 10.13 -40.65
CA ASP A 427 19.92 10.20 -41.59
C ASP A 427 19.60 9.76 -43.05
N ASP A 428 18.66 8.83 -43.25
CA ASP A 428 18.30 8.28 -44.58
C ASP A 428 17.16 9.08 -45.26
N LEU A 429 16.50 9.99 -44.52
CA LEU A 429 15.49 10.93 -45.01
C LEU A 429 16.00 12.37 -45.13
N ASP A 430 16.93 12.78 -44.26
CA ASP A 430 17.45 14.13 -44.24
C ASP A 430 18.37 14.46 -45.44
N ASP A 431 18.37 15.74 -45.82
CA ASP A 431 19.13 16.33 -46.92
C ASP A 431 20.33 17.16 -46.38
N ASP A 432 20.56 17.38 -45.06
CA ASP A 432 21.45 18.42 -44.46
C ASP A 432 22.43 18.02 -43.29
N LEU A 433 22.37 16.84 -42.65
CA LEU A 433 23.25 16.08 -41.69
C LEU A 433 24.40 16.74 -40.85
N ASP A 434 24.58 18.06 -40.85
CA ASP A 434 25.41 18.81 -39.87
C ASP A 434 24.80 20.19 -39.51
N ASN A 435 23.48 20.33 -39.69
CA ASN A 435 22.62 21.52 -39.53
C ASN A 435 23.23 22.86 -40.03
N ASP A 436 24.14 22.83 -41.02
CA ASP A 436 24.80 24.02 -41.62
C ASP A 436 23.86 24.84 -42.54
N LEU A 437 22.67 24.30 -42.83
CA LEU A 437 21.61 24.85 -43.69
C LEU A 437 21.97 24.87 -45.19
N THR A 438 22.72 23.88 -45.72
CA THR A 438 23.20 23.90 -47.13
C THR A 438 23.05 22.66 -48.00
N VAL A 439 22.26 21.67 -47.59
CA VAL A 439 21.89 20.44 -48.32
C VAL A 439 23.10 19.63 -48.81
N ASN A 440 23.43 18.60 -48.04
CA ASN A 440 24.46 17.61 -48.28
C ASN A 440 24.44 17.09 -49.74
N PRO A 441 25.59 17.09 -50.45
CA PRO A 441 25.62 16.95 -51.91
C PRO A 441 25.49 15.50 -52.41
N VAL A 442 24.31 14.90 -52.18
CA VAL A 442 23.77 13.60 -52.63
C VAL A 442 24.77 12.64 -53.33
N SER A 443 25.07 11.55 -52.62
CA SER A 443 26.08 10.53 -52.95
C SER A 443 26.17 10.10 -54.43
N ASN A 444 27.41 9.94 -54.93
CA ASN A 444 27.69 9.14 -56.14
C ASN A 444 29.13 8.56 -56.19
N CYS A 445 29.67 8.11 -55.05
CA CYS A 445 31.00 7.49 -54.97
C CYS A 445 31.02 5.97 -55.30
N ASP A 446 30.47 5.59 -56.46
CA ASP A 446 30.39 4.20 -56.98
C ASP A 446 31.75 3.45 -56.96
N LEU A 447 31.92 2.50 -56.03
CA LEU A 447 33.17 1.72 -55.89
C LEU A 447 33.27 0.59 -56.94
N TYR A 448 34.27 0.65 -57.83
CA TYR A 448 34.51 -0.39 -58.85
C TYR A 448 35.82 -1.16 -58.64
N LEU A 449 35.74 -2.36 -58.06
CA LEU A 449 36.86 -3.30 -57.93
C LEU A 449 37.03 -4.15 -59.19
N ASP A 450 38.25 -4.24 -59.74
CA ASP A 450 38.66 -5.31 -60.66
C ASP A 450 40.07 -5.84 -60.28
N SER A 451 40.31 -7.07 -60.69
CA SER A 451 41.25 -8.03 -60.12
C SER A 451 42.72 -7.86 -60.57
N GLY A 452 43.39 -6.79 -60.11
CA GLY A 452 44.81 -6.84 -59.77
C GLY A 452 45.73 -5.70 -60.24
N GLU A 453 46.88 -5.62 -59.55
CA GLU A 453 47.86 -4.52 -59.49
C GLU A 453 47.45 -3.37 -58.54
N THR A 454 48.45 -2.77 -57.89
CA THR A 454 48.31 -2.06 -56.60
C THR A 454 48.23 -0.54 -56.76
N ALA A 455 47.04 -0.02 -57.03
CA ALA A 455 46.63 1.38 -56.76
C ALA A 455 45.11 1.52 -56.96
N ALA A 456 44.43 2.17 -56.03
CA ALA A 456 43.12 2.80 -56.26
C ALA A 456 43.30 4.32 -56.29
N TYR A 457 42.35 5.05 -56.87
CA TYR A 457 42.36 6.52 -56.91
C TYR A 457 40.93 7.03 -56.93
N ILE A 458 40.60 7.89 -55.95
CA ILE A 458 39.31 8.58 -55.80
C ILE A 458 39.57 10.07 -56.11
N ASP A 459 38.61 10.74 -56.76
CA ASP A 459 38.77 12.10 -57.32
C ASP A 459 37.49 12.92 -57.10
N CYS A 460 37.29 13.34 -55.84
CA CYS A 460 36.30 14.35 -55.42
C CYS A 460 37.08 15.55 -54.84
N VAL A 461 36.68 16.78 -55.18
CA VAL A 461 37.45 18.00 -54.86
C VAL A 461 36.53 19.17 -54.49
N SER A 462 36.09 19.17 -53.24
CA SER A 462 35.56 20.25 -52.40
C SER A 462 35.14 19.57 -51.08
N ASP A 463 35.47 20.04 -49.87
CA ASP A 463 36.36 21.15 -49.46
C ASP A 463 37.16 20.75 -48.19
N GLY A 464 37.92 21.67 -47.57
CA GLY A 464 38.51 21.47 -46.23
C GLY A 464 39.92 20.86 -46.17
N PHE A 465 40.02 19.53 -46.02
CA PHE A 465 41.19 18.87 -45.42
C PHE A 465 42.49 18.92 -46.24
N HIS A 466 43.59 19.29 -45.56
CA HIS A 466 44.95 19.16 -46.06
C HIS A 466 45.62 17.90 -45.51
N ALA A 467 45.77 16.86 -46.34
CA ALA A 467 46.74 15.80 -46.05
C ALA A 467 48.17 16.41 -46.06
N VAL A 468 48.83 16.45 -44.91
CA VAL A 468 50.19 16.99 -44.78
C VAL A 468 51.19 15.90 -45.14
N ASP A 469 51.63 15.91 -46.39
CA ASP A 469 52.87 15.25 -46.85
C ASP A 469 54.08 15.82 -46.09
N ALA A 470 54.36 15.25 -44.91
CA ALA A 470 55.30 15.77 -43.92
C ALA A 470 56.78 15.61 -44.33
N ASP A 471 57.06 14.67 -45.24
CA ASP A 471 58.38 14.36 -45.80
C ASP A 471 58.63 15.11 -47.14
N GLY A 472 57.57 15.33 -47.94
CA GLY A 472 57.58 16.14 -49.17
C GLY A 472 57.79 15.33 -50.46
N ASP A 473 57.38 14.06 -50.48
CA ASP A 473 57.57 13.07 -51.56
C ASP A 473 56.38 13.03 -52.54
N GLY A 474 55.15 13.20 -52.04
CA GLY A 474 53.93 13.43 -52.82
C GLY A 474 52.91 12.28 -52.94
N GLU A 475 53.03 11.22 -52.14
CA GLU A 475 52.05 10.12 -52.02
C GLU A 475 51.87 9.78 -50.52
N ALA A 476 50.64 9.66 -50.00
CA ALA A 476 50.38 9.29 -48.60
C ALA A 476 50.40 7.77 -48.38
N SER A 477 50.79 7.30 -47.18
CA SER A 477 50.92 5.87 -46.87
C SER A 477 50.00 5.37 -45.74
N TYR A 478 49.79 4.05 -45.70
CA TYR A 478 48.87 3.38 -44.76
C TYR A 478 49.30 3.44 -43.27
N MET A 479 50.47 4.03 -42.93
CA MET A 479 50.84 4.31 -41.53
C MET A 479 50.70 5.80 -41.17
N GLU A 480 50.10 6.60 -42.04
CA GLU A 480 49.82 8.05 -41.82
C GLU A 480 48.31 8.31 -41.76
N LEU A 481 47.52 7.26 -41.48
CA LEU A 481 46.04 7.24 -41.47
C LEU A 481 45.46 6.58 -40.20
N MET A 482 46.26 6.40 -39.15
CA MET A 482 45.88 5.66 -37.92
C MET A 482 46.07 6.48 -36.63
N HIS A 483 46.37 7.78 -36.70
CA HIS A 483 46.53 8.67 -35.53
C HIS A 483 45.53 9.83 -35.59
N ALA A 484 44.25 9.47 -35.48
CA ALA A 484 43.12 10.27 -35.05
C ALA A 484 42.07 9.26 -34.55
N TRP A 485 41.22 9.66 -33.60
CA TRP A 485 40.25 8.79 -32.91
C TRP A 485 40.86 7.73 -31.98
N THR A 486 41.11 8.12 -30.72
CA THR A 486 40.92 7.31 -29.50
C THR A 486 40.68 8.25 -28.33
N PHE A 487 39.44 8.63 -28.11
CA PHE A 487 38.87 9.03 -26.81
C PHE A 487 37.48 8.42 -26.80
N GLN A 488 37.34 7.31 -26.10
CA GLN A 488 36.09 6.59 -25.88
C GLN A 488 36.37 5.68 -24.67
N TRP A 489 35.49 5.71 -23.68
CA TRP A 489 35.63 4.88 -22.49
C TRP A 489 35.33 3.41 -22.86
N ALA A 490 35.74 2.48 -22.01
CA ALA A 490 35.65 1.04 -22.30
C ALA A 490 35.15 0.27 -21.08
N SER A 491 33.83 0.08 -21.01
CA SER A 491 33.14 -0.63 -19.94
C SER A 491 31.90 -1.37 -20.47
N ASP A 492 32.06 -2.11 -21.58
CA ASP A 492 31.23 -3.29 -21.85
C ASP A 492 32.00 -4.51 -21.31
N GLY A 493 31.52 -5.16 -20.27
CA GLY A 493 32.29 -6.22 -19.61
C GLY A 493 31.72 -6.72 -18.29
N ASP A 494 30.48 -7.18 -18.31
CA ASP A 494 29.89 -8.01 -17.25
C ASP A 494 30.79 -9.25 -16.93
N ASP A 495 31.28 -9.30 -15.69
CA ASP A 495 32.01 -10.36 -14.98
C ASP A 495 32.52 -9.73 -13.65
N GLY A 496 31.94 -10.07 -12.49
CA GLY A 496 32.16 -9.35 -11.22
C GLY A 496 33.51 -9.54 -10.46
N ASP A 497 33.55 -8.98 -9.24
CA ASP A 497 34.64 -8.94 -8.23
C ASP A 497 35.86 -8.00 -8.49
N ASP A 498 36.10 -7.07 -7.55
CA ASP A 498 37.34 -6.31 -7.26
C ASP A 498 38.08 -5.59 -8.43
N MET A 499 37.97 -4.25 -8.58
CA MET A 499 39.12 -3.36 -8.91
C MET A 499 38.95 -1.87 -8.49
N ASP A 500 39.92 -1.34 -7.75
CA ASP A 500 40.07 0.10 -7.47
C ASP A 500 40.33 0.90 -8.77
N GLY A 501 39.48 1.87 -9.09
CA GLY A 501 39.54 2.68 -10.31
C GLY A 501 40.62 3.78 -10.31
N MET A 502 41.90 3.42 -10.49
CA MET A 502 42.99 4.42 -10.57
C MET A 502 42.85 5.38 -11.76
N VAL A 503 42.58 6.66 -11.47
CA VAL A 503 42.62 7.77 -12.45
C VAL A 503 44.04 7.90 -13.05
N THR A 504 44.12 8.15 -14.36
CA THR A 504 45.40 8.24 -15.10
C THR A 504 45.47 9.46 -16.01
N PHE A 505 46.68 10.01 -16.15
CA PHE A 505 47.01 11.16 -16.98
C PHE A 505 47.74 10.74 -18.26
N PHE A 506 47.44 11.39 -19.39
CA PHE A 506 47.97 11.05 -20.71
C PHE A 506 49.07 12.03 -21.16
N CYS A 507 50.32 11.55 -21.23
CA CYS A 507 51.44 12.32 -21.76
C CYS A 507 51.26 12.65 -23.26
N GLY A 508 51.84 13.77 -23.71
CA GLY A 508 51.73 14.28 -25.10
C GLY A 508 52.33 13.39 -26.21
N ASP A 509 53.01 12.29 -25.86
CA ASP A 509 53.49 11.26 -26.79
C ASP A 509 52.65 9.96 -26.78
N GLY A 510 51.63 9.87 -25.91
CA GLY A 510 50.73 8.73 -25.79
C GLY A 510 51.17 7.65 -24.78
N SER A 511 51.85 8.01 -23.70
CA SER A 511 51.99 7.14 -22.51
C SER A 511 51.08 7.57 -21.37
N GLU A 512 50.41 6.61 -20.74
CA GLU A 512 49.69 6.81 -19.47
C GLU A 512 50.66 6.85 -18.26
N ILE A 513 50.36 7.72 -17.29
CA ILE A 513 50.92 7.72 -15.93
C ILE A 513 49.78 7.82 -14.89
N PRO A 514 49.97 7.39 -13.63
CA PRO A 514 49.00 7.66 -12.56
C PRO A 514 48.76 9.15 -12.36
N PHE A 515 47.54 9.56 -12.01
CA PHE A 515 47.21 10.97 -11.76
C PHE A 515 47.99 11.57 -10.57
N GLU A 516 48.34 10.74 -9.57
CA GLU A 516 49.22 11.10 -8.44
C GLU A 516 50.65 11.55 -8.83
N TRP A 517 51.06 11.42 -10.11
CA TRP A 517 52.39 11.84 -10.59
C TRP A 517 52.35 13.15 -11.42
N VAL A 518 51.19 13.79 -11.56
CA VAL A 518 51.11 15.16 -12.11
C VAL A 518 51.55 16.14 -11.00
N ASN A 519 52.44 17.09 -11.33
CA ASN A 519 52.92 18.18 -10.45
C ASN A 519 53.77 17.75 -9.21
N ASP A 520 54.49 16.60 -9.24
CA ASP A 520 55.29 16.10 -8.09
C ASP A 520 56.77 16.63 -7.98
N GLU A 521 57.19 17.55 -8.86
CA GLU A 521 58.58 17.96 -9.17
C GLU A 521 59.42 16.92 -9.98
N ILE A 522 58.83 15.90 -10.62
CA ILE A 522 59.52 14.88 -11.46
C ILE A 522 59.04 14.87 -12.93
N ASP A 523 60.00 14.62 -13.82
CA ASP A 523 59.92 14.60 -15.29
C ASP A 523 59.73 13.12 -15.73
N ASP A 524 58.50 12.59 -15.65
CA ASP A 524 58.18 11.17 -15.90
C ASP A 524 57.53 10.91 -17.29
N CYS A 525 56.82 11.89 -17.87
CA CYS A 525 56.58 11.97 -19.33
C CYS A 525 57.92 12.23 -20.09
N GLU A 526 58.18 11.64 -21.28
CA GLU A 526 59.47 11.88 -22.00
C GLU A 526 59.61 13.33 -22.54
N ASP A 527 58.56 14.17 -22.48
CA ASP A 527 58.58 15.60 -22.79
C ASP A 527 58.24 16.56 -21.62
N GLY A 528 57.97 16.03 -20.42
CA GLY A 528 57.73 16.80 -19.20
C GLY A 528 56.40 17.56 -19.15
N ALA A 529 55.34 17.04 -19.80
CA ALA A 529 54.02 17.68 -19.88
C ALA A 529 53.20 17.63 -18.57
N ASP A 530 53.49 16.62 -17.75
CA ASP A 530 53.13 16.37 -16.34
C ASP A 530 53.60 17.47 -15.36
N GLU A 531 54.62 18.24 -15.74
CA GLU A 531 55.24 19.28 -14.93
C GLU A 531 55.01 20.69 -15.50
N GLN A 532 54.94 21.71 -14.63
CA GLN A 532 54.69 23.08 -15.10
C GLN A 532 55.86 23.65 -15.92
N GLN A 533 55.66 23.74 -17.24
CA GLN A 533 56.61 24.32 -18.18
C GLN A 533 56.48 25.85 -18.27
N PHE A 534 57.62 26.49 -18.56
CA PHE A 534 57.74 27.95 -18.72
C PHE A 534 58.51 28.33 -20.00
N ASP A 535 58.14 29.46 -20.61
CA ASP A 535 58.75 29.96 -21.86
C ASP A 535 60.14 30.62 -21.68
N GLU A 536 60.74 31.16 -22.77
CA GLU A 536 62.03 31.90 -22.70
C GLU A 536 61.98 33.19 -21.84
N ASN A 537 60.79 33.69 -21.46
CA ASN A 537 60.56 34.87 -20.62
C ASN A 537 60.21 34.51 -19.15
N GLY A 538 59.66 33.32 -18.91
CA GLY A 538 59.20 32.83 -17.61
C GLY A 538 57.68 32.95 -17.40
N GLU A 539 56.90 32.89 -18.49
CA GLU A 539 55.42 32.78 -18.46
C GLU A 539 55.06 31.27 -18.63
N PRO A 540 54.06 30.72 -17.91
CA PRO A 540 53.67 29.31 -18.03
C PRO A 540 53.02 29.00 -19.38
N ILE A 541 53.08 27.74 -19.84
CA ILE A 541 52.69 27.36 -21.21
C ILE A 541 51.90 26.04 -21.39
N ASN A 542 51.77 25.20 -20.35
CA ASN A 542 50.89 24.04 -20.30
C ASN A 542 49.90 24.17 -19.14
N TRP A 543 48.71 23.63 -19.35
CA TRP A 543 47.52 23.69 -18.49
C TRP A 543 46.84 22.31 -18.53
N PHE A 544 45.96 22.06 -17.57
CA PHE A 544 44.99 20.96 -17.55
C PHE A 544 43.64 21.51 -18.02
N ASP A 545 42.85 20.70 -18.72
CA ASP A 545 41.51 21.04 -19.21
C ASP A 545 40.48 20.29 -18.32
N CYS A 546 39.66 21.03 -17.55
CA CYS A 546 38.64 20.46 -16.65
C CYS A 546 37.44 19.88 -17.45
N TYR A 547 36.55 19.08 -16.83
CA TYR A 547 35.40 18.51 -17.58
C TYR A 547 34.43 19.58 -18.12
N ASP A 548 34.22 20.69 -17.40
CA ASP A 548 33.43 21.86 -17.89
C ASP A 548 34.09 22.63 -19.07
N GLY A 549 35.33 22.28 -19.43
CA GLY A 549 36.11 22.94 -20.47
C GLY A 549 36.85 24.21 -20.05
N THR A 550 36.92 24.50 -18.74
CA THR A 550 37.86 25.50 -18.18
C THR A 550 39.29 24.96 -18.13
N GLN A 551 40.24 25.82 -17.75
CA GLN A 551 41.67 25.57 -17.92
C GLN A 551 42.48 26.07 -16.73
N VAL A 552 42.99 25.14 -15.92
CA VAL A 552 43.86 25.41 -14.75
C VAL A 552 45.33 25.17 -15.12
N TRP A 553 46.27 25.88 -14.50
CA TRP A 553 47.69 25.67 -14.77
C TRP A 553 48.15 24.34 -14.16
N ILE A 554 49.06 23.60 -14.81
CA ILE A 554 49.56 22.30 -14.29
C ILE A 554 50.13 22.42 -12.86
N ASN A 555 50.61 23.59 -12.45
CA ASN A 555 51.00 23.84 -11.06
C ASN A 555 49.85 23.93 -10.04
N GLN A 556 48.59 23.74 -10.45
CA GLN A 556 47.39 23.78 -9.62
C GLN A 556 46.73 22.39 -9.49
N VAL A 557 47.14 21.42 -10.31
CA VAL A 557 46.69 20.02 -10.21
C VAL A 557 47.42 19.35 -9.05
N ASN A 558 46.72 18.60 -8.20
CA ASN A 558 47.23 18.00 -6.95
C ASN A 558 47.91 19.04 -6.02
N ASP A 559 47.38 20.26 -5.92
CA ASP A 559 47.89 21.39 -5.08
C ASP A 559 47.36 21.30 -3.63
N GLY A 560 46.24 20.61 -3.43
CA GLY A 560 45.43 20.53 -2.22
C GLY A 560 44.27 21.54 -2.18
N TYR A 561 43.84 22.06 -3.34
CA TYR A 561 42.77 23.05 -3.50
C TYR A 561 42.08 22.92 -4.86
N PRO A 562 40.77 22.60 -4.92
CA PRO A 562 39.99 22.66 -6.15
C PRO A 562 40.11 24.02 -6.87
N ASP A 563 40.72 24.03 -8.05
CA ASP A 563 40.81 25.18 -8.95
C ASP A 563 39.98 24.96 -10.24
N CYS A 564 39.62 23.70 -10.57
CA CYS A 564 38.47 23.36 -11.43
C CYS A 564 37.15 23.52 -10.64
N PRO A 565 36.01 23.86 -11.28
CA PRO A 565 34.75 24.09 -10.58
C PRO A 565 34.23 22.88 -9.80
N ASP A 566 34.41 21.69 -10.38
CA ASP A 566 33.86 20.42 -9.88
C ASP A 566 34.92 19.57 -9.14
N GLY A 567 36.16 20.06 -9.03
CA GLY A 567 37.25 19.45 -8.24
C GLY A 567 38.13 18.43 -8.98
N ASP A 568 37.93 18.20 -10.28
CA ASP A 568 38.66 17.22 -11.11
C ASP A 568 40.20 17.35 -11.12
N ASP A 569 40.74 18.48 -10.66
CA ASP A 569 42.19 18.73 -10.58
C ASP A 569 42.83 18.25 -9.27
N GLU A 570 42.06 17.69 -8.34
CA GLU A 570 42.54 17.02 -7.12
C GLU A 570 42.18 15.52 -7.14
N MET A 571 42.86 14.73 -6.29
CA MET A 571 42.42 13.36 -6.01
C MET A 571 41.30 13.34 -4.96
N PRO A 572 40.31 12.42 -5.06
CA PRO A 572 39.44 12.09 -3.94
C PRO A 572 40.26 11.66 -2.71
N ASP A 573 40.00 12.28 -1.54
CA ASP A 573 40.83 12.13 -0.34
C ASP A 573 40.21 11.09 0.63
N ASP A 574 40.48 9.81 0.35
CA ASP A 574 39.98 8.65 1.10
C ASP A 574 40.59 8.51 2.52
N ASP A 575 40.08 9.22 3.54
CA ASP A 575 40.24 8.80 4.95
C ASP A 575 39.09 9.34 5.84
N TRP A 576 38.43 8.44 6.58
CA TRP A 576 37.27 8.75 7.46
C TRP A 576 37.72 9.26 8.84
N ASP A 577 36.93 10.14 9.48
CA ASP A 577 37.18 10.62 10.86
C ASP A 577 35.89 10.70 11.71
N ASP A 578 35.14 9.58 11.80
CA ASP A 578 34.10 9.37 12.83
C ASP A 578 34.72 9.01 14.20
N GLU A 579 34.55 9.88 15.22
CA GLU A 579 34.68 9.54 16.65
C GLU A 579 33.68 10.32 17.58
N GLY A 580 32.39 9.98 17.54
CA GLY A 580 31.54 9.50 18.68
C GLY A 580 31.27 10.23 20.05
N ASP A 581 30.72 9.42 21.01
CA ASP A 581 30.41 9.56 22.48
C ASP A 581 29.10 10.26 22.98
N ASP A 582 28.45 9.94 24.14
CA ASP A 582 28.36 8.77 25.11
C ASP A 582 26.88 8.67 25.69
N ASP A 583 26.25 7.63 26.29
CA ASP A 583 26.50 6.33 27.00
C ASP A 583 25.17 5.46 26.96
N TRP A 584 25.02 4.35 27.74
CA TRP A 584 23.79 3.55 28.11
C TRP A 584 23.44 2.24 27.33
N ASP A 585 23.63 0.95 27.78
CA ASP A 585 23.86 0.15 29.05
C ASP A 585 22.57 -0.37 29.79
N GLU A 586 22.28 -1.67 30.10
CA GLU A 586 22.99 -2.99 30.16
C GLU A 586 22.23 -4.16 29.41
N GLY A 587 22.81 -4.93 28.45
CA GLY A 587 22.47 -6.38 28.17
C GLY A 587 22.21 -6.88 26.71
N ASP A 588 22.52 -8.13 26.28
CA ASP A 588 23.04 -9.33 27.00
C ASP A 588 23.80 -10.37 26.10
N ASP A 589 24.58 -11.26 26.76
CA ASP A 589 25.37 -12.46 26.33
C ASP A 589 24.68 -13.51 25.38
N ASP A 590 25.32 -14.47 24.64
CA ASP A 590 26.73 -14.89 24.43
C ASP A 590 27.04 -15.68 23.10
N GLY A 591 28.32 -15.69 22.63
CA GLY A 591 28.85 -16.55 21.51
C GLY A 591 30.40 -16.69 21.53
N SER A 592 31.02 -17.88 21.26
CA SER A 592 32.34 -18.22 21.91
C SER A 592 33.42 -19.13 21.23
N GLU A 593 34.68 -19.04 21.78
CA GLU A 593 35.99 -19.78 21.61
C GLU A 593 36.58 -19.95 20.17
N ASP A 594 37.88 -19.75 19.84
CA ASP A 594 39.17 -19.40 20.51
C ASP A 594 40.12 -18.79 19.42
N MET A 595 41.41 -18.50 19.73
CA MET A 595 42.51 -18.01 18.85
C MET A 595 42.47 -16.49 18.55
N GLY A 596 43.29 -15.58 19.11
CA GLY A 596 44.59 -15.72 19.80
C GLY A 596 45.77 -15.72 18.82
N GLY A 597 46.74 -14.81 18.85
CA GLY A 597 47.09 -13.70 19.78
C GLY A 597 48.60 -13.41 19.73
N VAL A 598 49.09 -12.40 20.49
CA VAL A 598 50.50 -11.89 20.58
C VAL A 598 51.14 -11.39 19.26
N GLY A 599 51.56 -10.14 19.07
CA GLY A 599 51.64 -8.96 19.96
C GLY A 599 53.04 -8.70 20.54
N SER A 600 53.63 -7.51 20.30
CA SER A 600 54.75 -6.84 21.04
C SER A 600 55.64 -5.93 20.17
N ARG A 601 55.84 -4.67 20.61
CA ARG A 601 57.13 -3.91 20.60
C ARG A 601 57.69 -3.40 19.24
N ASP A 602 58.48 -2.32 19.18
CA ASP A 602 59.06 -1.38 20.18
C ASP A 602 59.01 0.05 19.55
N ASN A 603 58.49 1.09 20.22
CA ASN A 603 59.19 1.94 21.20
C ASN A 603 60.45 2.67 20.67
N HIS A 604 60.30 3.92 20.20
CA HIS A 604 61.24 5.05 20.34
C HIS A 604 60.55 6.34 19.82
N ASP A 605 60.44 7.50 20.48
CA ASP A 605 61.20 8.19 21.55
C ASP A 605 62.58 8.76 21.15
N ASN A 606 62.58 9.93 20.49
CA ASN A 606 63.42 11.16 20.65
C ASN A 606 63.34 11.99 19.33
N GLY A 607 63.17 13.32 19.30
CA GLY A 607 63.11 14.35 20.35
C GLY A 607 64.07 15.54 20.07
N THR A 608 64.05 16.58 20.93
CA THR A 608 65.05 17.69 21.06
C THR A 608 65.09 18.77 19.96
N ASP A 609 65.40 20.06 20.19
CA ASP A 609 65.65 20.82 21.45
C ASP A 609 65.59 22.37 21.23
N ASP A 610 64.90 23.08 22.13
CA ASP A 610 65.41 24.20 22.97
C ASP A 610 66.00 25.55 22.40
N ASN A 611 65.31 26.66 22.75
CA ASN A 611 65.84 27.99 23.20
C ASN A 611 66.60 29.00 22.28
N GLY A 612 66.30 30.32 22.39
CA GLY A 612 66.97 31.37 21.55
C GLY A 612 67.03 32.89 21.92
N THR A 613 66.35 33.40 22.96
CA THR A 613 66.48 34.74 23.66
C THR A 613 67.31 35.95 23.11
N GLY A 614 66.80 37.21 23.28
CA GLY A 614 67.63 38.45 23.19
C GLY A 614 66.95 39.81 23.51
N ASP A 615 67.47 40.56 24.50
CA ASP A 615 66.79 41.66 25.25
C ASP A 615 67.18 43.16 24.93
N ASP A 616 66.80 44.07 25.87
CA ASP A 616 67.07 45.53 26.09
C ASP A 616 66.30 46.52 25.17
N HIS A 617 65.44 47.47 25.63
CA HIS A 617 64.99 48.02 26.94
C HIS A 617 63.44 48.29 26.88
N GLY A 618 62.67 48.72 27.90
CA GLY A 618 62.87 49.05 29.33
C GLY A 618 62.01 50.26 29.82
N ASP A 619 61.80 50.40 31.14
CA ASP A 619 61.11 51.48 31.91
C ASP A 619 59.54 51.56 31.80
N ASP A 620 58.72 51.77 32.85
CA ASP A 620 58.86 51.74 34.33
C ASP A 620 57.48 51.55 35.04
N HIS A 621 57.43 51.29 36.35
CA HIS A 621 56.20 51.05 37.15
C HIS A 621 55.79 52.23 38.08
N GLY A 622 54.49 52.58 38.08
CA GLY A 622 53.69 52.73 39.32
C GLY A 622 53.61 54.07 40.09
N ASP A 623 52.56 54.14 40.92
CA ASP A 623 52.29 55.01 42.09
C ASP A 623 52.39 56.55 42.00
N GLU A 624 51.27 57.26 42.25
CA GLU A 624 50.87 57.75 43.60
C GLU A 624 49.49 58.45 43.60
N ASN A 625 48.94 58.76 44.79
CA ASN A 625 47.58 59.30 44.98
C ASN A 625 47.53 60.86 45.04
N GLY A 626 46.46 61.46 44.49
CA GLY A 626 45.62 62.38 45.27
C GLY A 626 45.62 63.91 44.96
N THR A 627 44.46 64.38 44.47
CA THR A 627 43.80 65.70 44.72
C THR A 627 44.49 67.02 44.33
N GLY A 628 43.78 67.88 43.57
CA GLY A 628 44.01 69.35 43.57
C GLY A 628 43.59 70.16 42.33
N ASP A 629 42.30 70.52 42.28
CA ASP A 629 41.65 71.80 41.87
C ASP A 629 42.12 72.69 40.67
N ASP A 630 41.12 73.41 40.11
CA ASP A 630 41.12 74.67 39.32
C ASP A 630 41.41 74.73 37.79
N HIS A 631 40.33 75.04 37.04
CA HIS A 631 40.15 76.01 35.92
C HIS A 631 41.01 76.00 34.62
N GLY A 632 40.33 76.19 33.47
CA GLY A 632 40.90 76.96 32.33
C GLY A 632 40.36 76.72 30.91
N ASP A 633 39.20 77.31 30.58
CA ASP A 633 38.80 78.00 29.33
C ASP A 633 39.36 77.56 27.93
N ASP A 634 38.47 77.30 26.95
CA ASP A 634 38.04 78.25 25.87
C ASP A 634 37.85 77.65 24.44
N HIS A 635 36.80 78.13 23.73
CA HIS A 635 36.43 77.96 22.30
C HIS A 635 36.17 76.53 21.72
N GLY A 636 35.20 76.31 20.81
CA GLY A 636 34.14 77.20 20.30
C GLY A 636 33.54 76.79 18.93
N ASP A 637 32.21 76.77 18.88
CA ASP A 637 31.22 77.12 17.82
C ASP A 637 31.45 76.79 16.32
N ASP A 638 30.38 76.33 15.63
CA ASP A 638 29.98 76.71 14.26
C ASP A 638 28.46 76.46 14.08
N ASP A 639 27.73 77.33 13.35
CA ASP A 639 26.26 77.50 13.41
C ASP A 639 25.47 77.25 12.08
N ASP A 640 24.15 77.11 12.26
CA ASP A 640 22.98 77.04 11.35
C ASP A 640 22.88 78.04 10.14
N MET A 641 22.02 77.70 9.15
CA MET A 641 21.42 78.60 8.13
C MET A 641 20.02 78.10 7.69
N GLY A 642 18.94 78.90 7.56
CA GLY A 642 18.75 80.35 7.81
C GLY A 642 17.62 80.99 6.96
N GLU A 643 17.50 82.34 6.97
CA GLU A 643 16.61 83.22 6.13
C GLU A 643 15.08 83.19 6.44
N PRO A 644 14.21 84.18 6.04
CA PRO A 644 14.45 85.57 5.55
C PRO A 644 13.49 86.72 6.07
N MET A 645 14.03 87.96 6.08
CA MET A 645 13.40 89.28 5.71
C MET A 645 12.55 90.16 6.68
N GLU A 646 12.67 91.49 6.46
CA GLU A 646 12.24 92.63 7.31
C GLU A 646 10.87 93.29 6.94
N PRO A 647 10.49 94.40 7.62
CA PRO A 647 10.68 95.71 6.94
C PRO A 647 11.11 96.95 7.78
N GLU A 648 12.25 97.55 7.41
CA GLU A 648 12.64 98.99 7.45
C GLU A 648 12.12 99.96 8.54
N THR A 649 13.06 100.67 9.19
CA THR A 649 12.85 102.10 9.59
C THR A 649 14.03 103.00 9.18
N TRP A 650 13.76 104.29 8.94
CA TRP A 650 14.75 105.30 8.50
C TRP A 650 15.13 106.27 9.63
N PRO A 651 16.33 106.90 9.65
CA PRO A 651 17.27 107.07 8.53
C PRO A 651 18.74 106.67 8.79
N SER A 652 19.57 106.81 7.74
CA SER A 652 20.93 106.26 7.58
C SER A 652 22.01 106.64 8.59
N GLN A 653 22.85 105.64 8.87
CA GLN A 653 24.13 105.62 9.58
C GLN A 653 25.25 106.42 8.86
N ASP A 654 25.82 107.44 9.53
CA ASP A 654 27.14 108.08 9.21
C ASP A 654 27.65 109.02 10.33
N ASP A 655 26.78 109.41 11.29
CA ASP A 655 27.02 110.31 12.45
C ASP A 655 26.02 109.89 13.57
N MET A 656 26.34 109.55 14.84
CA MET A 656 27.59 109.49 15.61
C MET A 656 27.47 108.44 16.75
N ALA A 657 28.38 107.47 16.86
CA ALA A 657 28.42 106.49 17.97
C ALA A 657 29.32 106.97 19.13
N GLU A 658 28.91 108.00 19.89
CA GLU A 658 29.79 108.66 20.87
C GLU A 658 29.07 109.28 22.11
N PHE A 659 27.99 108.67 22.62
CA PHE A 659 27.27 109.24 23.80
C PHE A 659 26.79 108.28 24.90
N ASP A 660 26.60 106.97 24.64
CA ASP A 660 25.92 106.08 25.60
C ASP A 660 26.86 105.14 26.36
N MET A 661 27.75 105.71 27.18
CA MET A 661 28.69 104.97 28.04
C MET A 661 28.93 105.65 29.41
N MET A 662 27.98 106.45 29.90
CA MET A 662 28.16 107.25 31.13
C MET A 662 26.96 107.27 32.10
N PHE A 663 25.92 106.47 31.85
CA PHE A 663 24.75 106.37 32.73
C PHE A 663 24.78 105.09 33.57
N TRP A 664 24.95 103.92 32.92
CA TRP A 664 24.95 102.61 33.58
C TRP A 664 26.08 102.41 34.60
N ASP A 665 27.29 102.92 34.33
CA ASP A 665 28.46 102.94 35.23
C ASP A 665 28.19 103.62 36.61
N TRP A 666 27.08 104.34 36.75
CA TRP A 666 26.69 105.00 38.01
C TRP A 666 25.65 104.24 38.85
N ILE A 667 24.89 103.31 38.25
CA ILE A 667 23.87 102.53 38.96
C ILE A 667 24.44 101.18 39.46
N SER A 668 25.35 100.57 38.68
CA SER A 668 26.06 99.30 38.97
C SER A 668 27.10 99.37 40.12
N GLN A 669 26.81 100.16 41.16
CA GLN A 669 27.64 100.34 42.36
C GLN A 669 26.86 100.13 43.67
N TRP A 670 25.54 99.89 43.58
CA TRP A 670 24.64 99.63 44.71
C TRP A 670 23.72 98.42 44.51
N ASP A 671 23.75 97.85 43.31
CA ASP A 671 23.21 96.53 43.01
C ASP A 671 24.18 95.46 43.56
N ALA A 672 23.63 94.38 44.13
CA ALA A 672 24.39 93.32 44.80
C ALA A 672 24.52 92.03 43.96
N ASP A 673 23.61 91.78 43.01
CA ASP A 673 23.72 90.72 42.00
C ASP A 673 24.13 91.27 40.61
N ASN A 674 23.98 92.58 40.41
CA ASN A 674 24.34 93.34 39.21
C ASN A 674 23.49 92.95 37.98
N SER A 675 22.20 92.73 38.21
CA SER A 675 21.16 92.57 37.20
C SER A 675 20.74 93.92 36.57
N THR A 676 19.64 93.92 35.82
CA THR A 676 19.11 95.12 35.14
C THR A 676 17.90 95.75 35.85
N SER A 677 17.46 95.20 36.99
CA SER A 677 16.20 95.54 37.64
C SER A 677 16.23 95.28 39.15
N LEU A 678 15.96 96.30 39.96
CA LEU A 678 15.94 96.20 41.43
C LEU A 678 14.65 95.51 41.94
N SER A 679 14.80 94.61 42.91
CA SER A 679 13.69 93.92 43.56
C SER A 679 12.87 94.81 44.51
N PHE A 680 11.66 94.36 44.88
CA PHE A 680 10.80 95.08 45.83
C PHE A 680 11.42 95.21 47.23
N ASP A 681 12.16 94.21 47.70
CA ASP A 681 12.85 94.26 49.01
C ASP A 681 14.02 95.25 49.01
N GLU A 682 14.76 95.37 47.90
CA GLU A 682 15.80 96.39 47.74
C GLU A 682 15.19 97.80 47.64
N PHE A 683 14.06 97.92 46.94
CA PHE A 683 13.28 99.16 46.90
C PHE A 683 12.70 99.54 48.28
N TRP A 684 12.34 98.56 49.11
CA TRP A 684 11.94 98.81 50.50
C TRP A 684 13.12 99.14 51.42
N GLN A 685 14.29 98.55 51.19
CA GLN A 685 15.53 98.90 51.89
C GLN A 685 15.95 100.35 51.56
N PHE A 686 15.81 100.76 50.29
CA PHE A 686 16.01 102.13 49.80
C PHE A 686 15.07 103.15 50.47
N ASN A 687 13.81 102.78 50.75
CA ASN A 687 12.85 103.68 51.41
C ASN A 687 12.97 103.72 52.95
N THR A 688 13.35 102.61 53.60
CA THR A 688 13.30 102.48 55.08
C THR A 688 14.49 103.08 55.83
N ASP A 689 15.69 103.15 55.26
CA ASP A 689 16.87 103.73 55.95
C ASP A 689 16.92 105.28 55.87
N SER A 690 15.77 105.93 55.64
CA SER A 690 15.64 107.40 55.60
C SER A 690 15.18 108.00 56.95
N GLU A 691 16.10 108.62 57.70
CA GLU A 691 15.89 109.17 59.06
C GLU A 691 14.92 110.39 59.21
N GLU A 692 13.73 110.45 58.57
CA GLU A 692 12.63 111.37 58.98
C GLU A 692 11.23 110.73 58.87
N GLY A 693 10.97 109.74 59.72
CA GLY A 693 9.75 108.91 59.67
C GLY A 693 8.41 109.61 59.96
N TRP A 694 7.35 109.08 59.35
CA TRP A 694 5.94 109.45 59.56
C TRP A 694 5.15 108.25 60.08
N ASP A 695 4.78 108.31 61.37
CA ASP A 695 4.01 107.27 62.08
C ASP A 695 2.49 107.40 61.81
N PHE A 696 1.85 106.29 61.45
CA PHE A 696 0.39 106.19 61.27
C PHE A 696 -0.13 104.82 61.76
N GLU A 697 -0.57 104.76 63.01
CA GLU A 697 -1.14 103.54 63.61
C GLU A 697 -2.48 103.09 62.96
N ASN A 698 -2.65 101.76 62.90
CA ASN A 698 -3.78 101.04 62.31
C ASN A 698 -5.17 101.43 62.91
N PRO A 699 -6.19 101.75 62.08
CA PRO A 699 -7.54 102.10 62.54
C PRO A 699 -8.48 100.91 62.87
N GLY A 700 -8.03 99.66 62.72
CA GLY A 700 -8.51 98.50 63.48
C GLY A 700 -9.75 97.74 62.98
N TRP A 701 -9.51 96.56 62.39
CA TRP A 701 -10.48 95.46 62.28
C TRP A 701 -9.95 94.20 63.00
N SER A 702 -10.69 93.09 62.97
CA SER A 702 -10.50 91.95 63.87
C SER A 702 -9.27 91.09 63.61
N GLU A 703 -8.77 90.45 64.68
CA GLU A 703 -7.80 89.36 64.61
C GLU A 703 -8.39 88.17 63.81
N ASP A 704 -7.55 87.50 63.00
CA ASP A 704 -7.80 86.24 62.25
C ASP A 704 -8.33 86.31 60.79
N THR A 705 -7.98 87.34 60.02
CA THR A 705 -7.75 87.27 58.55
C THR A 705 -6.56 88.16 58.17
N THR A 706 -5.81 87.83 57.10
CA THR A 706 -4.66 88.65 56.62
C THR A 706 -4.74 89.06 55.15
N ASP A 707 -5.66 88.48 54.40
CA ASP A 707 -5.84 88.74 52.98
C ASP A 707 -6.54 90.09 52.81
N TRP A 708 -6.07 90.89 51.86
CA TRP A 708 -6.61 92.22 51.62
C TRP A 708 -7.78 92.12 50.64
N ASP A 709 -8.91 92.71 51.05
CA ASP A 709 -10.00 93.10 50.17
C ASP A 709 -9.44 94.01 49.05
N GLN A 710 -9.29 93.46 47.84
CA GLN A 710 -8.77 94.13 46.63
C GLN A 710 -9.70 95.27 46.19
N PHE A 711 -11.01 95.09 46.40
CA PHE A 711 -12.08 96.01 45.96
C PHE A 711 -12.85 96.67 47.12
N PRO A 712 -12.20 97.39 48.07
CA PRO A 712 -12.77 97.82 49.35
C PRO A 712 -13.79 98.97 49.25
N PHE A 713 -14.36 99.18 48.06
CA PHE A 713 -15.41 100.17 47.76
C PHE A 713 -16.61 99.62 46.97
N ASP A 714 -16.55 98.44 46.32
CA ASP A 714 -17.75 97.79 45.77
C ASP A 714 -18.07 96.49 46.53
N PRO A 715 -19.23 96.40 47.22
CA PRO A 715 -19.60 95.22 48.00
C PRO A 715 -20.20 94.10 47.15
N SER A 716 -19.86 94.05 45.86
CA SER A 716 -20.24 93.01 44.88
C SER A 716 -19.06 92.10 44.57
N GLU A 717 -17.86 92.67 44.51
CA GLU A 717 -16.59 92.03 44.19
C GLU A 717 -15.86 91.59 45.48
N GLN A 718 -15.15 90.47 45.46
CA GLN A 718 -14.38 89.93 46.62
C GLN A 718 -13.12 89.15 46.23
N THR A 719 -12.99 88.78 44.96
CA THR A 719 -11.91 88.01 44.33
C THR A 719 -11.51 88.73 43.03
N ASP A 720 -10.27 88.50 42.63
CA ASP A 720 -9.45 89.24 41.66
C ASP A 720 -8.31 88.25 41.32
N THR A 721 -8.56 87.32 40.39
CA THR A 721 -7.78 86.08 40.28
C THR A 721 -6.47 86.28 39.50
N ASP A 722 -6.54 86.94 38.34
CA ASP A 722 -5.36 87.36 37.55
C ASP A 722 -4.57 88.55 38.15
N MET A 723 -5.27 89.41 38.92
CA MET A 723 -4.80 90.69 39.45
C MET A 723 -4.63 91.84 38.44
N ASP A 724 -5.38 91.89 37.33
CA ASP A 724 -5.55 93.08 36.47
C ASP A 724 -6.10 94.28 37.27
N GLY A 725 -7.04 93.98 38.18
CA GLY A 725 -7.82 94.98 38.91
C GLY A 725 -9.24 95.21 38.36
N ILE A 726 -9.74 94.30 37.53
CA ILE A 726 -11.15 93.94 37.37
C ILE A 726 -11.41 92.70 38.25
N GLY A 727 -12.65 92.47 38.71
CA GLY A 727 -12.97 91.31 39.55
C GLY A 727 -13.84 90.29 38.81
N ASP A 728 -13.72 89.02 39.19
CA ASP A 728 -14.30 87.79 38.60
C ASP A 728 -15.84 87.64 38.66
N ASN A 729 -16.53 88.75 38.44
CA ASN A 729 -17.96 88.81 38.06
C ASN A 729 -18.22 89.89 36.98
N ALA A 730 -17.16 90.52 36.49
CA ALA A 730 -17.17 91.69 35.62
C ALA A 730 -16.07 91.67 34.55
N ASP A 731 -15.09 90.77 34.64
CA ASP A 731 -14.28 90.38 33.49
C ASP A 731 -15.00 89.37 32.59
N GLY A 732 -14.25 88.72 31.71
CA GLY A 732 -14.67 87.65 30.81
C GLY A 732 -13.48 86.81 30.33
N ASP A 733 -12.48 86.68 31.20
CA ASP A 733 -11.12 86.13 31.04
C ASP A 733 -10.52 86.14 32.49
N ASP A 734 -11.17 85.40 33.41
CA ASP A 734 -11.10 85.62 34.87
C ASP A 734 -9.69 85.38 35.50
N ASP A 735 -8.81 84.63 34.84
CA ASP A 735 -7.40 84.40 35.21
C ASP A 735 -6.35 84.84 34.15
N ASN A 736 -6.81 85.23 32.95
CA ASN A 736 -6.07 85.97 31.92
C ASN A 736 -4.98 85.17 31.16
N ASP A 737 -5.21 83.87 30.95
CA ASP A 737 -4.38 83.04 30.07
C ASP A 737 -4.61 83.36 28.57
N GLY A 738 -5.84 83.75 28.22
CA GLY A 738 -6.29 84.12 26.88
C GLY A 738 -7.59 83.43 26.40
N THR A 739 -8.12 82.46 27.15
CA THR A 739 -9.37 81.75 26.82
C THR A 739 -10.53 82.25 27.72
N PRO A 740 -11.57 82.88 27.15
CA PRO A 740 -12.68 83.43 27.95
C PRO A 740 -13.47 82.38 28.77
N ASP A 741 -13.86 82.72 30.00
CA ASP A 741 -14.66 81.93 30.99
C ASP A 741 -16.06 81.43 30.53
N THR A 742 -16.36 81.54 29.24
CA THR A 742 -17.53 80.97 28.58
C THR A 742 -17.19 79.87 27.56
N LEU A 743 -15.91 79.53 27.43
CA LEU A 743 -15.35 78.49 26.56
C LEU A 743 -14.36 77.60 27.34
N ASP A 744 -13.58 78.23 28.20
CA ASP A 744 -12.67 77.65 29.18
C ASP A 744 -13.38 76.72 30.20
N ALA A 745 -12.72 75.61 30.54
CA ALA A 745 -13.17 74.59 31.50
C ALA A 745 -12.78 74.90 32.97
N PHE A 746 -11.66 75.60 33.21
CA PHE A 746 -11.11 75.91 34.53
C PHE A 746 -10.84 77.41 34.77
N PRO A 747 -11.87 78.30 34.77
CA PRO A 747 -11.65 79.77 34.70
C PRO A 747 -11.17 80.48 35.98
N TYR A 748 -10.35 79.79 36.78
CA TYR A 748 -9.64 80.30 37.93
C TYR A 748 -8.23 79.68 38.07
N ASP A 749 -7.71 79.00 37.05
CA ASP A 749 -6.39 78.36 37.02
C ASP A 749 -5.69 78.62 35.65
N PRO A 750 -4.84 79.66 35.52
CA PRO A 750 -4.26 80.13 34.25
C PRO A 750 -3.11 79.23 33.75
N THR A 751 -3.26 77.93 33.94
CA THR A 751 -2.44 76.86 33.39
C THR A 751 -3.27 75.74 32.74
N GLU A 752 -4.61 75.80 32.79
CA GLU A 752 -5.52 74.81 32.18
C GLU A 752 -6.75 75.52 31.56
N ASP A 753 -7.05 75.35 30.26
CA ASP A 753 -8.27 75.89 29.64
C ASP A 753 -9.21 74.83 29.01
N ALA A 754 -8.79 73.57 29.00
CA ALA A 754 -9.48 72.43 28.39
C ALA A 754 -9.63 71.22 29.35
N ASP A 755 -10.62 70.37 29.06
CA ASP A 755 -11.15 69.22 29.83
C ASP A 755 -11.72 68.25 28.77
N LEU A 756 -10.84 67.48 28.11
CA LEU A 756 -11.16 66.74 26.88
C LEU A 756 -12.09 65.53 27.14
N ASP A 757 -11.78 64.67 28.12
CA ASP A 757 -12.64 63.53 28.50
C ASP A 757 -13.91 63.97 29.29
N GLY A 758 -13.76 64.96 30.17
CA GLY A 758 -14.80 65.47 31.07
C GLY A 758 -14.78 64.95 32.52
N ASP A 759 -13.67 64.41 33.03
CA ASP A 759 -13.43 64.07 34.46
C ASP A 759 -13.51 65.33 35.33
N GLY A 760 -12.88 66.43 34.87
CA GLY A 760 -12.66 67.65 35.64
C GLY A 760 -11.25 67.78 36.25
N ILE A 761 -10.26 67.12 35.66
CA ILE A 761 -8.84 67.53 35.60
C ILE A 761 -8.63 68.23 34.23
N GLY A 762 -7.58 69.05 34.09
CA GLY A 762 -7.31 69.80 32.84
C GLY A 762 -6.17 69.20 32.05
N ASP A 763 -6.25 69.29 30.72
CA ASP A 763 -5.43 68.57 29.74
C ASP A 763 -3.89 68.68 29.95
N ASN A 764 -3.36 69.74 30.57
CA ASN A 764 -1.91 69.91 30.84
C ASN A 764 -1.48 69.34 32.23
N SER A 765 -2.45 68.92 33.05
CA SER A 765 -2.28 68.32 34.37
C SER A 765 -2.84 66.90 34.47
N ASP A 766 -3.57 66.43 33.46
CA ASP A 766 -3.93 65.02 33.36
C ASP A 766 -2.74 64.18 32.86
N ASN A 767 -2.92 62.87 32.97
CA ASN A 767 -1.98 61.84 32.56
C ASN A 767 -2.67 60.79 31.66
N ASP A 768 -3.98 60.93 31.40
CA ASP A 768 -4.88 60.10 30.56
C ASP A 768 -5.89 61.11 29.95
N THR A 769 -5.43 61.90 28.96
CA THR A 769 -6.05 63.20 28.61
C THR A 769 -7.41 63.07 27.90
N ASP A 770 -7.68 61.96 27.21
CA ASP A 770 -8.97 61.73 26.55
C ASP A 770 -9.85 60.63 27.19
N GLY A 771 -9.33 59.94 28.20
CA GLY A 771 -10.07 58.99 29.03
C GLY A 771 -10.24 57.58 28.45
N ASP A 772 -9.39 57.19 27.50
CA ASP A 772 -9.22 55.80 27.05
C ASP A 772 -8.83 54.86 28.22
N GLY A 773 -7.82 55.26 29.01
CA GLY A 773 -7.24 54.46 30.10
C GLY A 773 -5.76 54.11 29.98
N ILE A 774 -5.06 54.55 28.93
CA ILE A 774 -3.59 54.55 28.79
C ILE A 774 -3.01 55.85 29.38
N ASP A 775 -1.74 55.84 29.81
CA ASP A 775 -1.05 57.04 30.29
C ASP A 775 -0.41 57.80 29.10
N ASN A 776 -0.54 59.13 28.99
CA ASN A 776 -0.02 60.00 27.90
C ASN A 776 1.51 59.92 27.63
N ASP A 777 2.29 59.14 28.40
CA ASP A 777 3.70 58.84 28.13
C ASP A 777 3.93 57.46 27.50
N GLN A 778 2.84 56.77 27.14
CA GLN A 778 2.70 55.43 26.55
C GLN A 778 1.54 55.38 25.52
N ASP A 779 1.03 56.54 25.10
CA ASP A 779 -0.04 56.73 24.11
C ASP A 779 0.46 57.72 23.06
N ASP A 780 0.53 57.26 21.81
CA ASP A 780 1.01 58.08 20.68
C ASP A 780 -0.10 59.00 20.10
N PHE A 781 -1.35 58.80 20.52
CA PHE A 781 -2.54 59.54 20.10
C PHE A 781 -3.29 60.18 21.27
N ASP A 782 -2.56 60.86 22.19
CA ASP A 782 -2.96 61.53 23.46
C ASP A 782 -4.19 62.48 23.48
N SER A 783 -4.96 62.53 22.39
CA SER A 783 -6.14 63.36 22.20
C SER A 783 -7.20 62.80 21.21
N ASP A 784 -7.14 61.52 20.82
CA ASP A 784 -8.28 60.80 20.19
C ASP A 784 -8.54 59.43 20.87
N PRO A 785 -9.62 59.30 21.68
CA PRO A 785 -9.91 58.12 22.55
C PRO A 785 -10.46 56.93 21.76
N THR A 786 -9.95 56.73 20.55
CA THR A 786 -10.18 55.59 19.67
C THR A 786 -8.91 55.10 18.94
N ALA A 787 -7.75 55.74 19.17
CA ALA A 787 -6.41 55.34 18.74
C ALA A 787 -5.48 55.23 19.98
N ALA A 788 -4.26 54.67 19.85
CA ALA A 788 -3.35 54.51 20.99
C ALA A 788 -1.86 54.27 20.66
N ALA A 789 -1.56 53.66 19.51
CA ALA A 789 -0.21 53.28 19.09
C ALA A 789 -0.02 53.58 17.59
N ASP A 790 1.20 53.97 17.23
CA ASP A 790 1.70 54.45 15.93
C ASP A 790 3.08 53.81 15.70
N ASN A 791 3.12 52.48 15.48
CA ASN A 791 4.35 51.69 15.67
C ASN A 791 5.50 52.05 14.70
N ASP A 792 5.21 52.42 13.44
CA ASP A 792 6.20 52.97 12.49
C ASP A 792 6.44 54.49 12.66
N GLY A 793 5.42 55.24 13.08
CA GLY A 793 5.43 56.69 13.21
C GLY A 793 4.97 57.49 11.98
N ASP A 794 4.17 56.93 11.06
CA ASP A 794 3.49 57.66 9.97
C ASP A 794 2.46 58.67 10.50
N GLY A 795 1.77 58.32 11.59
CA GLY A 795 0.63 59.05 12.14
C GLY A 795 -0.73 58.47 11.75
N ILE A 796 -0.79 57.15 11.57
CA ILE A 796 -2.02 56.33 11.48
C ILE A 796 -2.00 55.36 12.68
N ASP A 797 -3.17 54.99 13.21
CA ASP A 797 -3.24 54.00 14.30
C ASP A 797 -3.08 52.56 13.78
N ASP A 798 -2.33 51.70 14.47
CA ASP A 798 -2.13 50.27 14.14
C ASP A 798 -3.48 49.56 13.82
N ALA A 799 -4.57 49.94 14.50
CA ALA A 799 -5.90 49.37 14.27
C ALA A 799 -6.60 49.82 12.96
N SER A 800 -5.95 50.70 12.19
CA SER A 800 -6.45 51.35 10.98
C SER A 800 -5.45 51.46 9.82
N ASP A 801 -4.16 51.15 10.02
CA ASP A 801 -3.23 50.94 8.91
C ASP A 801 -3.36 49.51 8.34
N SER A 802 -2.30 49.03 7.70
CA SER A 802 -2.22 47.81 6.90
C SER A 802 -0.76 47.48 6.49
N ASP A 803 0.21 48.00 7.24
CA ASP A 803 1.67 47.95 7.05
C ASP A 803 2.30 48.47 8.38
N ASP A 804 1.92 47.89 9.53
CA ASP A 804 2.05 48.46 10.90
C ASP A 804 3.49 48.82 11.38
N ASP A 805 4.55 48.34 10.71
CA ASP A 805 5.94 48.80 10.91
C ASP A 805 6.61 49.39 9.65
N ASN A 806 5.88 49.41 8.53
CA ASN A 806 6.23 50.05 7.25
C ASN A 806 7.51 49.48 6.60
N ASP A 807 7.84 48.20 6.83
CA ASP A 807 8.85 47.47 6.06
C ASP A 807 8.41 47.28 4.58
N GLY A 808 7.09 47.21 4.34
CA GLY A 808 6.45 47.03 3.04
C GLY A 808 5.69 45.71 2.86
N VAL A 809 5.60 44.86 3.89
CA VAL A 809 4.75 43.67 3.98
C VAL A 809 3.49 44.00 4.80
N PRO A 810 2.28 43.96 4.21
CA PRO A 810 1.05 44.21 4.96
C PRO A 810 0.79 43.18 6.07
N ASP A 811 0.34 43.61 7.27
CA ASP A 811 0.02 42.77 8.47
C ASP A 811 -0.93 41.57 8.23
N VAL A 812 -1.62 41.52 7.09
CA VAL A 812 -2.41 40.35 6.65
C VAL A 812 -1.58 39.24 5.96
N ALA A 813 -0.28 39.48 5.78
CA ALA A 813 0.70 38.63 5.12
C ALA A 813 2.09 38.71 5.78
N ASP A 814 2.17 39.31 6.97
CA ASP A 814 3.35 39.40 7.82
C ASP A 814 3.12 38.60 9.11
N TRP A 815 4.18 38.00 9.63
CA TRP A 815 4.20 37.19 10.85
C TRP A 815 4.63 38.01 12.07
N ALA A 816 5.36 39.13 11.88
CA ALA A 816 5.86 39.98 12.94
C ALA A 816 5.53 41.49 12.73
N PRO A 817 4.24 41.90 12.69
CA PRO A 817 3.81 43.23 12.21
C PRO A 817 4.03 44.39 13.18
N MET A 818 5.18 44.38 13.87
CA MET A 818 5.63 45.40 14.81
C MET A 818 7.17 45.53 14.83
N ASP A 819 7.96 44.78 14.04
CA ASP A 819 9.43 44.73 14.14
C ASP A 819 10.18 45.45 13.00
N THR A 820 10.26 46.77 13.16
CA THR A 820 10.90 47.78 12.28
C THR A 820 12.37 47.55 11.83
N ASP A 821 13.06 46.44 12.15
CA ASP A 821 14.48 46.21 11.78
C ASP A 821 14.66 45.57 10.37
N CYS A 822 13.57 45.19 9.68
CA CYS A 822 13.52 44.64 8.30
C CYS A 822 13.99 45.60 7.17
N VAL A 823 15.25 46.06 7.21
CA VAL A 823 15.77 47.09 6.29
C VAL A 823 16.51 46.51 5.08
N ALA A 824 15.78 46.27 3.99
CA ALA A 824 16.33 45.76 2.72
C ALA A 824 17.54 46.57 2.18
N ASN A 825 18.75 46.03 2.37
CA ASN A 825 20.10 46.53 2.02
C ASN A 825 20.73 47.59 2.96
N GLN A 826 21.70 47.21 3.83
CA GLN A 826 23.10 47.72 3.84
C GLN A 826 24.09 46.70 4.49
N GLU A 827 25.40 46.92 4.29
CA GLU A 827 26.50 45.98 4.64
C GLU A 827 26.81 45.86 6.15
N GLU A 828 27.11 44.62 6.58
CA GLU A 828 27.84 44.16 7.80
C GLU A 828 27.81 45.01 9.10
N THR A 829 27.42 44.37 10.21
CA THR A 829 27.88 44.76 11.56
C THR A 829 28.75 43.68 12.24
N HIS A 830 29.56 44.10 13.20
CA HIS A 830 30.83 43.43 13.54
C HIS A 830 30.80 42.58 14.83
N ASP A 831 29.69 41.88 15.12
CA ASP A 831 29.54 41.10 16.37
C ASP A 831 28.73 39.78 16.26
N GLY A 832 28.69 39.15 15.07
CA GLY A 832 28.49 37.70 14.91
C GLY A 832 27.26 37.06 15.57
N SER A 833 26.10 37.71 15.52
CA SER A 833 24.81 37.18 15.95
C SER A 833 23.69 37.98 15.28
N ARG A 834 22.61 37.29 14.87
CA ARG A 834 21.51 37.75 13.99
C ARG A 834 21.92 37.95 12.52
N THR A 835 21.57 36.94 11.73
CA THR A 835 21.39 36.99 10.26
C THR A 835 19.94 37.35 9.95
N ASP A 836 19.51 38.51 10.45
CA ASP A 836 18.18 39.03 10.18
C ASP A 836 18.10 39.50 8.71
N ASN A 837 17.28 38.80 7.92
CA ASN A 837 17.18 38.93 6.46
C ASN A 837 15.71 38.88 5.99
N CYS A 838 14.77 39.42 6.78
CA CYS A 838 13.33 39.47 6.46
C CYS A 838 12.71 38.06 6.29
N GLU A 839 12.47 37.40 7.42
CA GLU A 839 11.73 36.14 7.52
C GLU A 839 10.29 36.32 7.00
N VAL A 840 9.76 35.32 6.28
CA VAL A 840 8.43 35.39 5.60
C VAL A 840 7.50 34.24 6.02
N ARG A 841 8.09 33.21 6.64
CA ARG A 841 7.44 32.02 7.19
C ARG A 841 8.37 31.46 8.28
N ASP A 842 7.74 30.77 9.22
CA ASP A 842 8.25 30.12 10.43
C ASP A 842 7.22 28.99 10.60
N THR A 843 7.61 27.74 10.27
CA THR A 843 6.65 26.66 10.03
C THR A 843 6.38 25.82 11.27
N ASP A 844 7.42 25.42 12.00
CA ASP A 844 7.33 24.68 13.27
C ASP A 844 6.84 25.56 14.47
N LEU A 845 7.25 26.83 14.48
CA LEU A 845 7.10 27.82 15.56
C LEU A 845 8.08 27.69 16.78
N ASP A 846 9.32 27.22 16.59
CA ASP A 846 10.46 27.32 17.53
C ASP A 846 10.80 28.81 17.77
N GLY A 847 10.84 29.57 16.68
CA GLY A 847 11.34 30.95 16.63
C GLY A 847 12.70 31.11 15.93
N ILE A 848 13.03 30.19 15.03
CA ILE A 848 13.94 30.36 13.88
C ILE A 848 13.04 30.32 12.63
N GLY A 849 13.28 31.17 11.62
CA GLY A 849 12.45 31.19 10.41
C GLY A 849 13.01 30.35 9.26
N ASP A 850 12.14 30.06 8.29
CA ASP A 850 12.27 29.28 7.03
C ASP A 850 13.49 29.61 6.11
N ASN A 851 14.43 30.46 6.55
CA ASN A 851 15.61 30.89 5.80
C ASN A 851 16.92 30.77 6.60
N ALA A 852 16.83 30.28 7.83
CA ALA A 852 17.91 30.19 8.80
C ALA A 852 17.85 28.92 9.66
N ASP A 853 16.74 28.17 9.62
CA ASP A 853 16.72 26.77 10.04
C ASP A 853 17.29 25.84 8.96
N THR A 854 17.24 24.55 9.24
CA THR A 854 17.68 23.44 8.38
C THR A 854 16.79 22.19 8.52
N ASP A 855 15.65 22.35 9.20
CA ASP A 855 14.65 21.36 9.64
C ASP A 855 13.35 22.19 9.81
N ASP A 856 12.85 22.74 8.69
CA ASP A 856 11.88 23.86 8.64
C ASP A 856 10.57 23.62 9.46
N ASP A 857 10.21 22.36 9.78
CA ASP A 857 9.03 21.96 10.55
C ASP A 857 9.26 21.12 11.85
N ASP A 858 10.52 20.88 12.28
CA ASP A 858 10.92 20.14 13.51
C ASP A 858 10.44 18.66 13.55
N ASP A 859 10.27 18.04 12.36
CA ASP A 859 10.04 16.60 12.16
C ASP A 859 11.28 15.76 12.58
N GLY A 860 12.47 16.18 12.12
CA GLY A 860 13.75 15.52 12.38
C GLY A 860 14.56 15.07 11.16
N VAL A 861 14.04 15.20 9.94
CA VAL A 861 14.81 15.22 8.67
C VAL A 861 15.25 16.66 8.36
N LEU A 862 16.16 16.87 7.41
CA LEU A 862 16.70 18.20 7.06
C LEU A 862 16.21 18.64 5.68
N ASP A 863 15.94 19.93 5.44
CA ASP A 863 15.42 20.46 4.14
C ASP A 863 16.28 20.19 2.88
N ALA A 864 17.43 19.55 3.03
CA ALA A 864 18.30 19.11 1.95
C ALA A 864 18.21 17.60 1.62
N ASP A 865 17.67 16.81 2.54
CA ASP A 865 17.49 15.36 2.48
C ASP A 865 15.99 14.95 2.53
N ASP A 866 15.08 15.93 2.67
CA ASP A 866 13.63 15.86 2.82
C ASP A 866 12.91 16.38 1.55
N ALA A 867 11.85 15.69 1.12
CA ALA A 867 11.06 16.04 -0.05
C ALA A 867 9.94 17.06 0.21
N PHE A 868 9.39 17.10 1.43
CA PHE A 868 8.33 18.02 1.87
C PHE A 868 8.70 18.84 3.12
N PRO A 869 9.75 19.72 3.10
CA PRO A 869 10.27 20.38 4.30
C PRO A 869 9.39 21.50 4.91
N ARG A 870 8.08 21.31 4.93
CA ARG A 870 7.04 22.26 5.37
C ARG A 870 5.73 21.59 5.82
N ASP A 871 5.68 20.27 6.02
CA ASP A 871 4.52 19.51 6.51
C ASP A 871 4.98 18.42 7.52
N ASP A 872 4.60 18.56 8.81
CA ASP A 872 5.04 17.71 9.93
C ASP A 872 4.47 16.27 9.92
N SER A 873 4.22 15.76 8.72
CA SER A 873 3.59 14.48 8.39
C SER A 873 4.34 13.69 7.31
N GLU A 874 5.16 14.32 6.45
CA GLU A 874 5.73 13.73 5.23
C GLU A 874 7.21 14.11 5.06
N ASP A 875 8.11 13.13 4.87
CA ASP A 875 9.55 13.35 4.64
C ASP A 875 10.07 12.81 3.28
N ALA A 876 9.29 11.97 2.61
CA ALA A 876 9.64 11.27 1.36
C ALA A 876 8.58 11.47 0.24
N ASP A 877 9.01 11.24 -1.00
CA ASP A 877 8.33 11.48 -2.30
C ASP A 877 8.95 10.45 -3.29
N ALA A 878 8.62 9.16 -3.12
CA ALA A 878 9.40 8.08 -3.76
C ALA A 878 9.28 8.06 -5.30
N ASP A 879 8.11 8.37 -5.86
CA ASP A 879 7.88 8.53 -7.31
C ASP A 879 8.24 9.92 -7.88
N MET A 880 8.24 10.95 -7.04
CA MET A 880 8.40 12.38 -7.36
C MET A 880 7.19 13.07 -8.05
N ASP A 881 5.95 12.63 -7.80
CA ASP A 881 4.70 13.35 -8.15
C ASP A 881 4.61 14.69 -7.39
N GLY A 882 5.01 14.71 -6.12
CA GLY A 882 4.76 15.80 -5.20
C GLY A 882 3.53 15.60 -4.28
N ILE A 883 3.14 14.35 -4.04
CA ILE A 883 2.44 13.86 -2.85
C ILE A 883 3.46 13.04 -2.03
N GLY A 884 3.35 13.01 -0.70
CA GLY A 884 4.31 12.30 0.15
C GLY A 884 3.80 10.96 0.66
N ASP A 885 4.73 10.05 0.95
CA ASP A 885 4.51 8.62 1.20
C ASP A 885 3.44 8.30 2.29
N ASN A 886 3.22 9.15 3.32
CA ASN A 886 2.18 8.88 4.33
C ASN A 886 0.77 9.39 3.90
N ALA A 887 0.69 10.03 2.74
CA ALA A 887 -0.51 10.64 2.16
C ALA A 887 -0.88 10.11 0.77
N ASP A 888 0.05 9.51 0.02
CA ASP A 888 -0.27 8.75 -1.18
C ASP A 888 -0.87 7.37 -0.82
N PRO A 889 -1.46 6.65 -1.79
CA PRO A 889 -1.76 5.23 -1.66
C PRO A 889 -0.95 4.33 -2.61
N ASP A 890 0.02 4.87 -3.35
CA ASP A 890 0.85 4.17 -4.35
C ASP A 890 2.25 4.86 -4.40
N ASP A 891 3.01 4.74 -3.31
CA ASP A 891 4.25 5.49 -3.00
C ASP A 891 5.26 5.62 -4.16
N ASP A 892 5.47 4.58 -4.97
CA ASP A 892 6.37 4.60 -6.14
C ASP A 892 5.66 4.62 -7.52
N ASN A 893 4.32 4.68 -7.50
CA ASN A 893 3.40 4.85 -8.63
C ASN A 893 3.54 3.78 -9.73
N ASP A 894 3.94 2.56 -9.37
CA ASP A 894 4.07 1.43 -10.30
C ASP A 894 2.71 0.79 -10.66
N GLY A 895 1.67 1.13 -9.90
CA GLY A 895 0.31 0.61 -10.03
C GLY A 895 -0.10 -0.33 -8.89
N THR A 896 0.81 -0.61 -7.95
CA THR A 896 0.60 -1.50 -6.81
C THR A 896 0.58 -0.73 -5.49
N PRO A 897 -0.61 -0.41 -4.94
CA PRO A 897 -0.74 0.29 -3.67
C PRO A 897 0.06 -0.34 -2.51
N ASP A 898 0.74 0.48 -1.71
CA ASP A 898 1.62 0.10 -0.57
C ASP A 898 0.96 -0.82 0.50
N GLY A 899 -0.38 -0.87 0.53
CA GLY A 899 -1.14 -1.83 1.32
C GLY A 899 -1.19 -3.27 0.78
N LEU A 900 -0.68 -3.48 -0.44
CA LEU A 900 -0.57 -4.74 -1.18
C LEU A 900 0.88 -5.04 -1.58
N ASP A 901 1.68 -3.99 -1.82
CA ASP A 901 3.07 -4.12 -2.25
C ASP A 901 4.04 -4.64 -1.16
N ALA A 902 5.10 -5.32 -1.59
CA ALA A 902 6.16 -5.85 -0.74
C ALA A 902 7.37 -4.90 -0.57
N PHE A 903 7.62 -4.02 -1.55
CA PHE A 903 8.71 -3.05 -1.59
C PHE A 903 8.21 -1.68 -2.11
N PRO A 904 7.28 -0.97 -1.41
CA PRO A 904 6.56 0.19 -1.96
C PRO A 904 7.39 1.45 -2.30
N ASN A 905 8.70 1.36 -2.36
CA ASN A 905 9.59 2.46 -2.70
C ASN A 905 10.62 2.03 -3.78
N ASP A 906 10.30 1.01 -4.59
CA ASP A 906 11.08 0.48 -5.70
C ASP A 906 10.15 -0.15 -6.76
N ALA A 907 9.64 0.71 -7.67
CA ALA A 907 8.75 0.46 -8.82
C ALA A 907 9.27 -0.54 -9.89
N ASN A 908 10.05 -1.53 -9.48
CA ASN A 908 10.54 -2.66 -10.24
C ASN A 908 10.22 -4.01 -9.55
N GLU A 909 9.72 -4.00 -8.30
CA GLU A 909 9.66 -5.17 -7.41
C GLU A 909 8.41 -5.19 -6.52
N GLN A 910 7.28 -5.69 -7.02
CA GLN A 910 6.00 -5.62 -6.30
C GLN A 910 5.76 -6.73 -5.26
N ARG A 911 6.48 -7.85 -5.39
CA ARG A 911 6.14 -9.14 -4.78
C ARG A 911 7.37 -9.84 -4.19
N ASP A 912 7.16 -10.51 -3.06
CA ASP A 912 8.14 -11.30 -2.30
C ASP A 912 7.49 -12.66 -1.95
N TYR A 913 7.51 -13.61 -2.89
CA TYR A 913 6.68 -14.83 -2.79
C TYR A 913 7.01 -15.71 -1.56
N ASP A 914 8.29 -15.93 -1.25
CA ASP A 914 8.72 -16.75 -0.10
C ASP A 914 8.91 -15.93 1.21
N SER A 915 8.93 -14.59 1.11
CA SER A 915 9.22 -13.65 2.20
C SER A 915 10.68 -13.68 2.71
N ASP A 916 11.65 -13.90 1.82
CA ASP A 916 13.10 -13.71 2.06
C ASP A 916 13.48 -12.21 2.23
N GLY A 917 12.81 -11.33 1.49
CA GLY A 917 13.14 -9.89 1.39
C GLY A 917 13.98 -9.53 0.16
N ILE A 918 13.88 -10.31 -0.92
CA ILE A 918 14.32 -9.99 -2.29
C ILE A 918 13.08 -10.12 -3.18
N GLY A 919 12.83 -9.14 -4.05
CA GLY A 919 11.65 -9.16 -4.90
C GLY A 919 11.70 -10.25 -5.99
N ASP A 920 10.53 -10.67 -6.44
CA ASP A 920 10.35 -11.73 -7.43
C ASP A 920 11.17 -11.48 -8.71
N VAL A 921 11.41 -10.24 -9.13
CA VAL A 921 12.12 -9.93 -10.39
C VAL A 921 13.64 -10.12 -10.24
N ALA A 922 14.21 -9.76 -9.10
CA ALA A 922 15.62 -9.98 -8.76
C ALA A 922 15.94 -11.39 -8.26
N ASP A 923 14.97 -12.10 -7.66
CA ASP A 923 15.21 -13.43 -7.12
C ASP A 923 15.29 -14.54 -8.19
N ALA A 924 16.05 -15.59 -7.84
CA ALA A 924 16.40 -16.70 -8.71
C ALA A 924 15.90 -18.08 -8.24
N ASP A 925 15.22 -18.21 -7.10
CA ASP A 925 14.84 -19.45 -6.38
C ASP A 925 13.52 -19.21 -5.58
N ARG A 926 12.49 -18.65 -6.24
CA ARG A 926 11.35 -17.85 -5.68
C ARG A 926 10.48 -18.50 -4.61
N ASP A 927 10.57 -19.80 -4.40
CA ASP A 927 9.78 -20.56 -3.43
C ASP A 927 10.64 -21.31 -2.39
N GLU A 928 11.94 -20.97 -2.31
CA GLU A 928 12.99 -21.55 -1.46
C GLU A 928 13.18 -23.09 -1.57
N ASP A 929 12.62 -23.77 -2.60
CA ASP A 929 12.80 -25.22 -2.82
C ASP A 929 14.29 -25.60 -3.02
N GLY A 930 15.01 -24.79 -3.81
CA GLY A 930 16.41 -25.00 -4.17
C GLY A 930 16.66 -25.44 -5.63
N TYR A 931 15.68 -25.36 -6.52
CA TYR A 931 15.82 -25.36 -7.98
C TYR A 931 15.55 -23.96 -8.55
N LEU A 932 16.59 -23.33 -9.11
CA LEU A 932 16.49 -21.98 -9.65
C LEU A 932 15.39 -21.86 -10.72
N ASN A 933 14.68 -20.73 -10.76
CA ASN A 933 13.56 -20.38 -11.67
C ASN A 933 13.79 -20.69 -13.17
N SER A 934 15.06 -20.86 -13.59
CA SER A 934 15.47 -21.15 -14.99
C SER A 934 15.78 -22.63 -15.30
N ASP A 935 15.90 -23.48 -14.28
CA ASP A 935 16.01 -24.95 -14.36
C ASP A 935 14.72 -25.63 -13.85
N ASP A 936 13.74 -24.86 -13.34
CA ASP A 936 12.47 -25.30 -12.78
C ASP A 936 11.28 -25.22 -13.77
N ALA A 937 10.15 -25.87 -13.46
CA ALA A 937 8.91 -25.89 -14.23
C ALA A 937 7.74 -25.14 -13.56
N PHE A 938 7.75 -24.96 -12.23
CA PHE A 938 6.71 -24.28 -11.45
C PHE A 938 7.35 -23.32 -10.42
N PRO A 939 8.01 -22.21 -10.83
CA PRO A 939 8.83 -21.35 -9.95
C PRO A 939 8.07 -20.50 -8.91
N MET A 940 6.95 -21.01 -8.39
CA MET A 940 6.03 -20.41 -7.42
C MET A 940 5.34 -21.52 -6.60
N ASN A 941 6.00 -22.67 -6.37
CA ASN A 941 5.42 -23.85 -5.71
C ASN A 941 6.49 -24.75 -5.07
N GLU A 942 6.78 -24.55 -3.77
CA GLU A 942 7.74 -25.30 -2.91
C GLU A 942 7.57 -26.85 -2.86
N ASN A 943 6.64 -27.42 -3.63
CA ASN A 943 6.39 -28.87 -3.72
C ASN A 943 6.54 -29.45 -5.14
N GLU A 944 6.71 -28.65 -6.21
CA GLU A 944 6.78 -29.12 -7.60
C GLU A 944 7.87 -28.41 -8.41
N TRP A 945 8.77 -29.18 -9.02
CA TRP A 945 9.95 -28.65 -9.75
C TRP A 945 10.15 -29.26 -11.15
N LEU A 946 9.21 -30.11 -11.59
CA LEU A 946 9.33 -30.88 -12.81
C LEU A 946 7.96 -31.26 -13.36
N ASP A 947 7.81 -31.06 -14.67
CA ASP A 947 6.77 -31.63 -15.52
C ASP A 947 7.46 -32.58 -16.50
N THR A 948 7.07 -33.85 -16.49
CA THR A 948 7.70 -34.92 -17.30
C THR A 948 7.03 -35.14 -18.66
N ASP A 949 5.75 -34.80 -18.82
CA ASP A 949 4.96 -35.07 -20.05
C ASP A 949 4.61 -33.79 -20.85
N GLY A 950 4.40 -32.67 -20.16
CA GLY A 950 4.06 -31.36 -20.69
C GLY A 950 2.61 -30.92 -20.52
N ASP A 951 1.88 -31.39 -19.49
CA ASP A 951 0.47 -31.02 -19.22
C ASP A 951 0.26 -29.91 -18.17
N ASN A 952 1.33 -29.38 -17.57
CA ASN A 952 1.33 -28.40 -16.47
C ASN A 952 0.88 -28.94 -15.09
N VAL A 953 0.91 -30.25 -14.83
CA VAL A 953 0.78 -30.81 -13.48
C VAL A 953 2.14 -31.34 -12.99
N GLY A 954 2.53 -30.97 -11.77
CA GLY A 954 3.84 -31.32 -11.22
C GLY A 954 4.01 -32.81 -10.86
N ASP A 955 5.21 -33.35 -11.14
CA ASP A 955 5.66 -34.74 -10.94
C ASP A 955 5.31 -35.36 -9.56
N ASN A 956 5.11 -34.58 -8.49
CA ASN A 956 4.80 -35.10 -7.14
C ASN A 956 3.29 -35.15 -6.84
N SER A 957 2.48 -34.34 -7.51
CA SER A 957 1.02 -34.27 -7.35
C SER A 957 0.27 -35.03 -8.46
N ASP A 958 0.87 -35.15 -9.65
CA ASP A 958 0.27 -35.85 -10.77
C ASP A 958 0.08 -37.36 -10.51
N SER A 959 -0.92 -37.92 -11.22
CA SER A 959 -1.36 -39.30 -11.18
C SER A 959 -0.93 -40.16 -12.39
N ASP A 960 -0.39 -39.59 -13.47
CA ASP A 960 -0.04 -40.25 -14.76
C ASP A 960 1.24 -39.64 -15.40
N ILE A 961 2.38 -39.63 -14.68
CA ILE A 961 3.56 -38.72 -14.84
C ILE A 961 4.20 -38.63 -16.24
N ASP A 962 3.84 -39.51 -17.17
CA ASP A 962 4.35 -39.47 -18.55
C ASP A 962 3.27 -39.46 -19.65
N GLY A 963 2.00 -39.26 -19.27
CA GLY A 963 0.89 -38.97 -20.20
C GLY A 963 0.42 -40.17 -21.05
N ASP A 964 0.73 -41.40 -20.63
CA ASP A 964 0.45 -42.63 -21.38
C ASP A 964 -0.96 -43.21 -21.13
N SER A 965 -1.69 -42.65 -20.16
CA SER A 965 -3.03 -43.05 -19.68
C SER A 965 -3.02 -44.32 -18.81
N VAL A 966 -1.98 -44.51 -17.99
CA VAL A 966 -1.84 -45.61 -17.02
C VAL A 966 -1.26 -45.09 -15.70
N LEU A 967 -2.17 -44.74 -14.79
CA LEU A 967 -1.85 -44.14 -13.49
C LEU A 967 -0.63 -44.74 -12.76
N ASN A 968 0.18 -43.86 -12.16
CA ASN A 968 1.41 -44.08 -11.37
C ASN A 968 1.36 -45.24 -10.33
N ALA A 969 0.16 -45.66 -9.93
CA ALA A 969 -0.08 -46.72 -8.96
C ALA A 969 -0.20 -48.14 -9.56
N ASP A 970 -0.59 -48.25 -10.84
CA ASP A 970 -0.70 -49.50 -11.59
C ASP A 970 0.40 -49.66 -12.66
N ASP A 971 1.06 -48.57 -13.07
CA ASP A 971 2.25 -48.59 -13.91
C ASP A 971 3.53 -49.09 -13.18
N TRP A 972 4.42 -49.71 -13.96
CA TRP A 972 5.76 -50.16 -13.61
C TRP A 972 6.88 -49.12 -13.80
N ALA A 973 6.74 -48.15 -14.73
CA ALA A 973 7.77 -47.13 -14.99
C ALA A 973 7.21 -45.72 -15.30
N PRO A 974 6.64 -45.02 -14.30
CA PRO A 974 5.94 -43.75 -14.52
C PRO A 974 6.97 -42.63 -14.62
N THR A 975 7.49 -42.45 -15.84
CA THR A 975 8.59 -41.57 -16.34
C THR A 975 9.10 -42.04 -17.74
N ASP A 976 8.51 -43.07 -18.35
CA ASP A 976 8.78 -43.54 -19.73
C ASP A 976 7.49 -44.10 -20.36
N ALA A 977 6.71 -43.20 -20.99
CA ALA A 977 5.44 -43.35 -21.73
C ALA A 977 5.44 -44.34 -22.93
N SER A 978 6.31 -45.34 -22.84
CA SER A 978 6.45 -46.42 -23.78
C SER A 978 6.52 -47.80 -23.10
N GLU A 979 6.49 -47.94 -21.77
CA GLU A 979 6.75 -49.20 -21.05
C GLU A 979 5.88 -49.49 -19.79
N TRP A 980 4.56 -49.34 -19.89
CA TRP A 980 3.61 -49.46 -18.76
C TRP A 980 3.47 -50.82 -18.01
N ASP A 981 4.18 -51.89 -18.43
CA ASP A 981 3.96 -53.29 -17.97
C ASP A 981 5.32 -54.05 -17.93
N ASP A 982 5.63 -54.79 -16.85
CA ASP A 982 6.77 -55.76 -16.76
C ASP A 982 6.24 -57.11 -16.24
N THR A 983 5.81 -57.98 -17.16
CA THR A 983 5.04 -59.19 -16.82
C THR A 983 5.89 -60.28 -16.11
N ASP A 984 7.19 -60.38 -16.40
CA ASP A 984 8.11 -61.39 -15.85
C ASP A 984 8.94 -60.90 -14.65
N GLY A 985 9.28 -59.61 -14.60
CA GLY A 985 10.15 -59.01 -13.59
C GLY A 985 11.65 -59.03 -13.93
N ASP A 986 12.04 -59.06 -15.21
CA ASP A 986 13.44 -58.98 -15.68
C ASP A 986 14.00 -57.55 -15.53
N GLY A 987 13.12 -56.55 -15.68
CA GLY A 987 13.46 -55.12 -15.74
C GLY A 987 13.60 -54.59 -17.18
N ILE A 988 12.75 -55.06 -18.08
CA ILE A 988 12.51 -54.57 -19.44
C ILE A 988 10.99 -54.61 -19.61
N GLY A 989 10.37 -53.52 -20.02
CA GLY A 989 8.92 -53.50 -20.22
C GLY A 989 8.45 -54.31 -21.43
N ASP A 990 7.17 -54.68 -21.41
CA ASP A 990 6.50 -55.56 -22.36
C ASP A 990 6.38 -54.95 -23.78
N ASN A 991 6.70 -53.67 -24.00
CA ASN A 991 6.75 -53.09 -25.35
C ASN A 991 8.15 -53.20 -26.00
N THR A 992 9.21 -53.34 -25.20
CA THR A 992 10.60 -53.55 -25.67
C THR A 992 11.06 -55.01 -25.62
N ASP A 993 10.51 -55.87 -24.77
CA ASP A 993 10.91 -57.29 -24.76
C ASP A 993 10.40 -58.09 -26.00
N ASP A 994 10.98 -59.27 -26.18
CA ASP A 994 10.64 -60.28 -27.21
C ASP A 994 10.12 -61.59 -26.51
N ASP A 995 9.81 -61.63 -25.19
CA ASP A 995 9.52 -62.87 -24.41
C ASP A 995 8.62 -62.67 -23.15
N ASP A 996 7.53 -61.85 -23.19
CA ASP A 996 6.82 -61.21 -22.04
C ASP A 996 6.71 -61.99 -20.70
N ASP A 997 6.52 -63.32 -20.71
CA ASP A 997 6.31 -64.14 -19.51
C ASP A 997 7.54 -64.91 -19.00
N GLY A 998 8.68 -64.78 -19.67
CA GLY A 998 9.94 -65.41 -19.30
C GLY A 998 10.00 -66.94 -19.38
N ASP A 999 9.01 -67.62 -19.97
CA ASP A 999 9.03 -69.09 -20.13
C ASP A 999 10.05 -69.56 -21.20
N GLY A 1000 10.43 -68.66 -22.12
CA GLY A 1000 11.48 -68.83 -23.11
C GLY A 1000 10.97 -69.09 -24.52
N VAL A 1001 9.81 -68.51 -24.87
CA VAL A 1001 9.04 -68.75 -26.09
C VAL A 1001 8.37 -67.47 -26.60
N LEU A 1002 9.20 -66.58 -27.15
CA LEU A 1002 8.85 -65.31 -27.82
C LEU A 1002 7.38 -65.16 -28.30
N ASP A 1003 6.72 -64.09 -27.88
CA ASP A 1003 5.39 -63.57 -28.25
C ASP A 1003 5.13 -63.60 -29.77
N ALA A 1004 6.10 -63.19 -30.58
CA ALA A 1004 6.03 -63.28 -32.05
C ALA A 1004 5.83 -64.73 -32.57
N TYR A 1005 6.17 -65.75 -31.77
CA TYR A 1005 5.86 -67.17 -31.98
C TYR A 1005 4.57 -67.60 -31.27
N GLU A 1006 4.32 -67.20 -30.02
CA GLU A 1006 3.04 -67.41 -29.28
C GLU A 1006 1.82 -66.96 -30.11
N SER A 1007 1.82 -65.70 -30.53
CA SER A 1007 0.80 -65.05 -31.36
C SER A 1007 0.61 -65.78 -32.70
N SER A 1008 1.68 -66.38 -33.23
CA SER A 1008 1.62 -67.21 -34.44
C SER A 1008 1.00 -68.60 -34.22
N CYS A 1009 1.05 -69.11 -32.98
CA CYS A 1009 0.52 -70.39 -32.55
C CYS A 1009 -0.89 -70.28 -31.90
N GLY A 1010 -1.30 -69.09 -31.47
CA GLY A 1010 -2.57 -68.83 -30.80
C GLY A 1010 -2.55 -69.16 -29.31
N THR A 1011 -1.40 -68.96 -28.67
CA THR A 1011 -1.19 -68.93 -27.21
C THR A 1011 -1.19 -67.47 -26.71
N ASP A 1012 -0.64 -67.18 -25.54
CA ASP A 1012 -0.99 -66.03 -24.68
C ASP A 1012 0.30 -65.57 -23.99
N SER A 1013 0.96 -64.54 -24.52
CA SER A 1013 2.37 -64.26 -24.24
C SER A 1013 2.65 -63.72 -22.85
N LYS A 1014 1.70 -63.02 -22.22
CA LYS A 1014 1.78 -62.59 -20.82
C LYS A 1014 1.45 -63.72 -19.81
N ASN A 1015 1.76 -65.00 -20.11
CA ASN A 1015 1.24 -66.14 -19.33
C ASN A 1015 2.07 -67.44 -19.41
N ALA A 1016 3.10 -67.58 -18.57
CA ALA A 1016 4.09 -68.69 -18.53
C ALA A 1016 3.55 -70.12 -18.24
N ALA A 1017 2.24 -70.32 -18.36
CA ALA A 1017 1.57 -71.61 -18.41
C ALA A 1017 0.98 -71.94 -19.82
N SER A 1018 1.10 -71.03 -20.79
CA SER A 1018 0.38 -71.06 -22.07
C SER A 1018 1.04 -71.93 -23.15
N VAL A 1019 2.38 -71.96 -23.21
CA VAL A 1019 3.28 -72.78 -24.09
C VAL A 1019 2.68 -73.38 -25.38
N PRO A 1020 3.22 -73.07 -26.58
CA PRO A 1020 2.73 -73.63 -27.84
C PRO A 1020 2.83 -75.15 -27.87
N SER A 1021 1.71 -75.82 -28.16
CA SER A 1021 1.68 -77.27 -28.18
C SER A 1021 2.39 -77.83 -29.43
N ASP A 1022 3.62 -78.35 -29.26
CA ASP A 1022 4.31 -79.22 -30.21
C ASP A 1022 4.10 -80.71 -29.81
N TYR A 1023 3.26 -81.43 -30.55
CA TYR A 1023 2.96 -82.85 -30.26
C TYR A 1023 4.01 -83.84 -30.78
N ASP A 1024 4.86 -83.45 -31.73
CA ASP A 1024 5.79 -84.33 -32.47
C ASP A 1024 7.24 -84.21 -31.98
N GLY A 1025 7.64 -82.99 -31.61
CA GLY A 1025 8.94 -82.61 -31.05
C GLY A 1025 9.93 -82.13 -32.11
N ASP A 1026 9.47 -81.46 -33.17
CA ASP A 1026 10.33 -80.99 -34.28
C ASP A 1026 10.47 -79.46 -34.41
N GLY A 1027 9.66 -78.68 -33.69
CA GLY A 1027 9.83 -77.24 -33.49
C GLY A 1027 8.87 -76.32 -34.25
N ASP A 1028 7.89 -76.85 -34.98
CA ASP A 1028 6.71 -76.11 -35.46
C ASP A 1028 5.48 -76.51 -34.60
N CYS A 1029 4.65 -75.56 -34.14
CA CYS A 1029 3.51 -75.86 -33.25
C CYS A 1029 2.30 -76.49 -34.00
N ASP A 1030 1.45 -77.25 -33.28
CA ASP A 1030 0.24 -77.94 -33.80
C ASP A 1030 -0.76 -77.01 -34.56
N ALA A 1031 -0.67 -75.69 -34.37
CA ALA A 1031 -1.48 -74.69 -35.07
C ALA A 1031 -0.92 -74.29 -36.45
N LEU A 1032 0.39 -74.43 -36.65
CA LEU A 1032 1.12 -74.13 -37.89
C LEU A 1032 1.52 -75.40 -38.67
N ASP A 1033 1.55 -76.58 -38.03
CA ASP A 1033 1.84 -77.85 -38.70
C ASP A 1033 0.75 -78.28 -39.72
N ASP A 1034 1.10 -78.18 -41.00
CA ASP A 1034 0.29 -78.60 -42.15
C ASP A 1034 0.48 -80.12 -42.49
N GLU A 1035 1.41 -80.84 -41.83
CA GLU A 1035 1.78 -82.25 -42.11
C GLU A 1035 1.60 -83.22 -40.92
N ASP A 1036 0.35 -83.69 -40.70
CA ASP A 1036 -0.16 -84.86 -39.92
C ASP A 1036 0.72 -86.15 -39.90
N ASN A 1037 1.99 -86.06 -39.48
CA ASN A 1037 3.02 -87.07 -39.67
C ASN A 1037 3.04 -88.11 -38.55
N ARG A 1038 1.85 -88.66 -38.24
CA ARG A 1038 1.62 -89.72 -37.25
C ARG A 1038 2.31 -91.06 -37.58
N GLY A 1039 3.63 -91.07 -37.47
CA GLY A 1039 4.53 -92.23 -37.35
C GLY A 1039 5.61 -92.38 -38.43
N GLU A 1040 6.89 -92.33 -38.04
CA GLU A 1040 7.56 -93.55 -37.49
C GLU A 1040 8.92 -93.27 -36.81
N PRO A 1041 9.16 -93.74 -35.57
CA PRO A 1041 10.47 -93.63 -34.92
C PRO A 1041 11.52 -94.60 -35.51
N GLY A 1042 12.73 -94.08 -35.78
CA GLY A 1042 13.76 -94.77 -36.55
C GLY A 1042 14.42 -96.02 -35.90
N ASN A 1043 14.05 -97.21 -36.39
CA ASN A 1043 14.85 -98.46 -36.38
C ASN A 1043 15.14 -99.19 -35.02
N ASN A 1044 14.16 -99.97 -34.53
CA ASN A 1044 14.14 -101.47 -34.49
C ASN A 1044 15.43 -102.26 -34.06
N PRO A 1045 15.40 -103.40 -33.29
CA PRO A 1045 14.26 -104.18 -32.73
C PRO A 1045 14.36 -104.62 -31.23
N ILE A 1046 13.25 -105.10 -30.63
CA ILE A 1046 13.15 -106.40 -29.91
C ILE A 1046 11.70 -106.75 -29.47
N GLU A 1047 11.41 -108.05 -29.54
CA GLU A 1047 10.21 -108.87 -29.21
C GLU A 1047 9.09 -108.37 -28.24
N ASN A 1048 7.82 -108.45 -28.71
CA ASN A 1048 6.65 -109.16 -28.10
C ASN A 1048 6.07 -108.63 -26.75
N ASP A 1049 4.75 -108.44 -26.52
CA ASP A 1049 3.53 -109.22 -26.88
C ASP A 1049 2.26 -108.29 -26.97
N ALA A 1050 1.05 -108.83 -27.08
CA ALA A 1050 -0.18 -108.09 -27.48
C ALA A 1050 -1.21 -107.72 -26.38
N GLN A 1051 -1.90 -106.59 -26.60
CA GLN A 1051 -3.32 -106.27 -26.30
C GLN A 1051 -3.68 -105.01 -27.13
N GLU A 1052 -4.65 -105.02 -28.05
CA GLU A 1052 -6.11 -105.02 -27.88
C GLU A 1052 -6.66 -103.82 -27.07
N ALA A 1053 -7.41 -102.96 -27.76
CA ALA A 1053 -8.07 -101.78 -27.20
C ALA A 1053 -9.31 -102.13 -26.36
N PRO A 1054 -9.67 -101.25 -25.42
CA PRO A 1054 -10.80 -100.34 -25.61
C PRO A 1054 -10.36 -98.87 -25.42
N GLY A 1055 -11.05 -97.85 -25.93
CA GLY A 1055 -12.45 -97.78 -26.30
C GLY A 1055 -13.25 -97.05 -25.23
N PHE A 1056 -13.24 -95.71 -25.29
CA PHE A 1056 -13.97 -94.82 -24.37
C PHE A 1056 -15.14 -94.13 -25.08
N THR A 1057 -16.08 -93.58 -24.29
CA THR A 1057 -17.42 -93.18 -24.77
C THR A 1057 -17.54 -91.68 -25.05
N PRO A 1058 -18.28 -91.27 -26.11
CA PRO A 1058 -18.66 -89.87 -26.29
C PRO A 1058 -19.76 -89.48 -25.29
N GLY A 1059 -19.60 -88.31 -24.67
CA GLY A 1059 -20.61 -87.69 -23.82
C GLY A 1059 -20.09 -87.25 -22.45
N PHE A 1060 -19.55 -86.02 -22.39
CA PHE A 1060 -19.60 -85.17 -21.19
C PHE A 1060 -19.46 -83.67 -21.52
N ALA A 1061 -18.82 -83.31 -22.65
CA ALA A 1061 -18.78 -81.94 -23.20
C ALA A 1061 -20.11 -81.50 -23.88
N SER A 1062 -21.24 -81.73 -23.23
CA SER A 1062 -22.56 -81.25 -23.69
C SER A 1062 -23.50 -80.97 -22.52
N ALA A 1063 -22.93 -80.48 -21.41
CA ALA A 1063 -23.63 -80.02 -20.21
C ALA A 1063 -23.18 -78.61 -19.81
N LEU A 1064 -21.87 -78.28 -19.92
CA LEU A 1064 -21.39 -76.90 -19.78
C LEU A 1064 -21.85 -75.98 -20.92
N ALA A 1065 -21.98 -76.47 -22.16
CA ALA A 1065 -22.46 -75.70 -23.32
C ALA A 1065 -23.98 -75.32 -23.28
N VAL A 1066 -24.55 -75.28 -22.08
CA VAL A 1066 -25.87 -74.70 -21.74
C VAL A 1066 -25.74 -73.68 -20.59
N ILE A 1067 -24.63 -73.70 -19.85
CA ILE A 1067 -24.22 -72.69 -18.87
C ILE A 1067 -23.48 -71.55 -19.60
N SER A 1068 -22.55 -71.90 -20.51
CA SER A 1068 -21.87 -70.98 -21.47
C SER A 1068 -22.80 -70.40 -22.56
N LEU A 1069 -24.11 -70.34 -22.28
CA LEU A 1069 -25.15 -69.79 -23.15
C LEU A 1069 -26.26 -69.09 -22.32
N LEU A 1070 -25.95 -68.79 -21.05
CA LEU A 1070 -26.65 -67.86 -20.17
C LEU A 1070 -25.70 -66.74 -19.74
N GLY A 1071 -24.49 -67.09 -19.24
CA GLY A 1071 -23.38 -66.13 -19.04
C GLY A 1071 -22.68 -65.74 -20.35
N ALA A 1072 -23.47 -65.26 -21.32
CA ALA A 1072 -23.04 -64.68 -22.61
C ALA A 1072 -24.19 -63.83 -23.21
N ALA A 1073 -24.97 -63.21 -22.33
CA ALA A 1073 -26.13 -62.36 -22.64
C ALA A 1073 -26.28 -61.16 -21.66
N MET A 1074 -25.37 -61.08 -20.70
CA MET A 1074 -25.04 -59.99 -19.78
C MET A 1074 -23.50 -59.96 -19.81
N LEU A 1075 -22.90 -58.78 -19.95
CA LEU A 1075 -21.46 -58.54 -20.16
C LEU A 1075 -20.88 -59.19 -21.46
N GLY A 1076 -20.02 -58.55 -22.26
CA GLY A 1076 -19.59 -57.14 -22.27
C GLY A 1076 -19.67 -56.55 -23.68
N ARG A 1077 -20.17 -55.32 -23.74
CA ARG A 1077 -20.13 -54.36 -24.85
C ARG A 1077 -20.63 -53.03 -24.29
N ARG A 1078 -20.05 -51.87 -24.59
CA ARG A 1078 -18.79 -51.52 -25.29
C ARG A 1078 -18.87 -50.01 -25.49
N LYS A 1079 -17.75 -49.29 -25.38
CA LYS A 1079 -17.62 -47.90 -25.86
C LYS A 1079 -18.50 -46.91 -25.04
N ASP A 1080 -18.14 -45.64 -24.88
CA ASP A 1080 -17.00 -44.94 -25.45
C ASP A 1080 -16.48 -43.83 -24.57
N ASP A 1081 -15.16 -43.82 -24.48
CA ASP A 1081 -14.30 -42.66 -24.59
C ASP A 1081 -13.33 -42.98 -25.77
#